data_AF-A0A8T2M668-F1
#
_entry.id   AF-A0A8T2M668-F1
#
_cell.length_a   1.000
_cell.length_b   1.000
_cell.length_c   1.000
_cell.angle_alpha   90.00
_cell.angle_beta   90.00
_cell.angle_gamma   90.00
#
_symmetry.space_group_name_H-M   'P 1'
#
loop_
_entity.id
_entity.type
_entity.pdbx_description
1 polymer ?
#
loop_
_entity_poly.entity_id
_entity_poly.type
_entity_poly.pdbx_seq_one_letter_code
_entity_poly.pdbx_strand_id
1 'polypeptide(L)'
;MESDRSEHRLYTSAESESLTISAEVELTGHEVELGGNEIEVELAADEVELVANEVELVRNEVQLVRNEVQLEEEEDENPFPYLVDYFGFKHRNGNSFIMQCKLCLPIETELSAYKNSASNLRKHVERKHPSRLKDLSDYVASRKRNMNPPGIPCKQPKMSEVMIVGANRRVPQAKVNKLIVNFICEGLHPFSVVEQPSFKELLLTLNPQCKVMSSFNLQGRIEGAATQMKHTLLSHLSKVSYVATTTDCWTAQQQSYVMVTAHWIDEDTLRRKSAALAFKRLKGSHTLDGLAGALDDIYCQYGIREKVVRITTDSGSNFIKPLRSPGEQSQLEEAESDSDQDTFDDPKADYQDTFSILEQDSDLEYQLPPYQKCACHLLTLVATTDATMAEEKNDTYKRLSRAAFGKCQTIWNKSGRSCVAAETVEHKGKLQVIRPNPTQWNSIYMAVERLVLIIQEKGEDAIRNICEKSEVKMLKTAEIAFLTEFCTVMKPVVKVLNILQSETNTHMGWLLPVIFQLQTKLSRLETSSKMCLPLIRAIQEGIQKRFGRMMEDPELIAASILLPKFKTTWTERADIVDAGLAYVRQHLDQMAETGVEQVRQHSSDEDDFFSSMNSRRSQGAVELDGYLACSSNKIDLLRAFPYIRKLSLKLNVGLPASAACERLFNCTGVLATAKRARMNSTDFENQLLFKLNRKFRD
;
A
#
# COMPACT_ATOMS: atom_id res chain seq x y z
N MET A 1 -61.58 47.78 27.34
CA MET A 1 -62.17 46.49 27.75
C MET A 1 -60.98 45.55 27.96
N GLU A 2 -60.34 45.64 29.13
CA GLU A 2 -60.62 44.77 30.30
C GLU A 2 -60.22 43.33 29.96
N SER A 3 -59.02 42.90 30.34
CA SER A 3 -58.61 42.35 31.64
C SER A 3 -58.72 40.82 31.64
N ASP A 4 -57.59 40.10 31.78
CA ASP A 4 -57.38 39.35 33.02
C ASP A 4 -55.95 38.83 33.20
N ARG A 5 -55.55 38.72 34.47
CA ARG A 5 -54.28 38.23 35.02
C ARG A 5 -54.50 36.86 35.68
N SER A 6 -53.50 35.97 35.60
CA SER A 6 -53.03 35.06 36.70
C SER A 6 -52.03 34.04 36.13
N GLU A 7 -50.73 34.06 36.41
CA GLU A 7 -49.95 33.66 37.62
C GLU A 7 -49.56 32.17 37.74
N HIS A 8 -48.23 31.95 37.87
CA HIS A 8 -47.47 30.82 38.47
C HIS A 8 -47.50 29.43 37.77
N ARG A 9 -46.41 28.62 37.65
CA ARG A 9 -45.19 28.40 38.46
C ARG A 9 -44.11 27.60 37.68
N LEU A 10 -42.87 27.71 38.15
CA LEU A 10 -41.56 27.16 37.73
C LEU A 10 -41.44 25.62 37.50
N TYR A 11 -40.62 25.16 36.52
CA TYR A 11 -39.26 24.57 36.69
C TYR A 11 -38.64 24.08 35.35
N THR A 12 -37.38 24.49 35.06
CA THR A 12 -36.23 23.86 34.33
C THR A 12 -36.47 22.90 33.14
N SER A 13 -35.72 22.88 32.03
CA SER A 13 -34.27 23.09 31.84
C SER A 13 -33.95 23.50 30.39
N ALA A 14 -32.73 24.03 30.23
CA ALA A 14 -32.07 24.38 28.98
C ALA A 14 -32.02 23.24 27.96
N GLU A 15 -32.08 23.57 26.66
CA GLU A 15 -31.05 23.18 25.70
C GLU A 15 -31.17 23.96 24.38
N SER A 16 -30.00 24.07 23.76
CA SER A 16 -29.52 25.09 22.83
C SER A 16 -30.03 24.95 21.39
N GLU A 17 -30.29 26.12 20.82
CA GLU A 17 -30.65 26.40 19.43
C GLU A 17 -29.59 25.87 18.43
N SER A 18 -30.04 25.07 17.46
CA SER A 18 -29.32 24.82 16.22
C SER A 18 -29.96 25.63 15.10
N LEU A 19 -29.18 26.56 14.53
CA LEU A 19 -29.53 27.37 13.37
C LEU A 19 -29.71 26.47 12.15
N THR A 20 -30.97 26.31 11.73
CA THR A 20 -31.36 25.71 10.44
C THR A 20 -31.32 26.83 9.38
N ILE A 21 -30.47 26.68 8.36
CA ILE A 21 -30.56 27.50 7.14
C ILE A 21 -31.19 26.63 6.07
N SER A 22 -32.45 26.91 5.79
CA SER A 22 -33.27 26.36 4.71
C SER A 22 -32.80 26.91 3.37
N ALA A 23 -32.64 26.04 2.37
CA ALA A 23 -32.67 26.42 0.96
C ALA A 23 -33.61 25.47 0.24
N GLU A 24 -34.76 26.02 -0.15
CA GLU A 24 -35.86 25.40 -0.87
C GLU A 24 -35.44 25.01 -2.29
N VAL A 25 -35.81 23.80 -2.72
CA VAL A 25 -35.83 23.41 -4.13
C VAL A 25 -37.30 23.28 -4.52
N GLU A 26 -37.79 24.21 -5.32
CA GLU A 26 -39.11 24.18 -5.94
C GLU A 26 -39.19 23.01 -6.95
N LEU A 27 -40.14 22.09 -6.73
CA LEU A 27 -40.56 21.09 -7.70
C LEU A 27 -41.95 21.47 -8.21
N THR A 28 -42.01 22.04 -9.41
CA THR A 28 -43.27 22.21 -10.15
C THR A 28 -43.67 20.87 -10.77
N GLY A 29 -44.82 20.36 -10.36
CA GLY A 29 -45.29 19.02 -10.64
C GLY A 29 -45.70 18.73 -12.08
N HIS A 30 -45.97 17.45 -12.33
CA HIS A 30 -47.04 16.95 -13.18
C HIS A 30 -47.45 15.57 -12.62
N GLU A 31 -48.72 15.47 -12.26
CA GLU A 31 -49.41 14.24 -11.86
C GLU A 31 -49.52 13.28 -13.05
N VAL A 32 -49.29 11.99 -12.81
CA VAL A 32 -49.88 10.89 -13.57
C VAL A 32 -50.32 9.84 -12.57
N GLU A 33 -51.63 9.74 -12.36
CA GLU A 33 -52.28 8.65 -11.63
C GLU A 33 -52.08 7.33 -12.38
N LEU A 34 -51.64 6.29 -11.68
CA LEU A 34 -51.79 4.90 -12.13
C LEU A 34 -52.50 4.11 -11.03
N GLY A 35 -53.64 3.55 -11.43
CA GLY A 35 -54.51 2.72 -10.62
C GLY A 35 -53.82 1.46 -10.09
N GLY A 36 -54.35 1.02 -8.96
CA GLY A 36 -53.77 -0.01 -8.11
C GLY A 36 -53.58 -1.37 -8.78
N ASN A 37 -52.50 -2.02 -8.34
CA ASN A 37 -52.52 -3.41 -7.91
C ASN A 37 -51.46 -3.56 -6.82
N GLU A 38 -51.89 -4.05 -5.67
CA GLU A 38 -51.08 -4.41 -4.52
C GLU A 38 -50.04 -5.46 -4.93
N ILE A 39 -48.77 -5.16 -4.69
CA ILE A 39 -47.72 -6.16 -4.52
C ILE A 39 -47.02 -5.78 -3.20
N GLU A 40 -47.34 -6.52 -2.14
CA GLU A 40 -46.52 -6.54 -0.93
C GLU A 40 -45.11 -7.01 -1.32
N VAL A 41 -44.14 -6.12 -1.19
CA VAL A 41 -42.73 -6.47 -1.17
C VAL A 41 -42.26 -6.16 0.26
N GLU A 42 -42.08 -7.21 1.06
CA GLU A 42 -41.34 -7.13 2.32
C GLU A 42 -39.93 -6.61 2.02
N LEU A 43 -39.67 -5.36 2.38
CA LEU A 43 -38.32 -4.80 2.42
C LEU A 43 -37.63 -5.37 3.66
N ALA A 44 -36.78 -6.37 3.47
CA ALA A 44 -35.77 -6.75 4.45
C ALA A 44 -34.80 -5.57 4.63
N ALA A 45 -35.04 -4.79 5.69
CA ALA A 45 -34.10 -3.81 6.19
C ALA A 45 -32.94 -4.55 6.85
N ASP A 46 -31.82 -4.67 6.15
CA ASP A 46 -30.48 -4.90 6.73
C ASP A 46 -29.45 -4.78 5.60
N GLU A 47 -28.99 -3.56 5.30
CA GLU A 47 -27.68 -3.28 4.69
C GLU A 47 -27.46 -1.75 4.66
N VAL A 48 -27.14 -1.17 5.82
CA VAL A 48 -26.46 0.13 5.91
C VAL A 48 -25.19 -0.07 6.74
N GLU A 49 -24.15 -0.58 6.09
CA GLU A 49 -22.79 -0.48 6.61
C GLU A 49 -22.12 0.73 5.96
N LEU A 50 -22.24 1.89 6.64
CA LEU A 50 -21.48 3.08 6.34
C LEU A 50 -20.00 2.81 6.64
N VAL A 51 -19.26 2.38 5.61
CA VAL A 51 -17.80 2.43 5.63
C VAL A 51 -17.40 3.89 5.44
N ALA A 52 -17.30 4.61 6.55
CA ALA A 52 -16.72 5.95 6.57
C ALA A 52 -15.25 5.89 6.09
N ASN A 53 -15.06 6.10 4.79
CA ASN A 53 -13.94 6.78 4.11
C ASN A 53 -14.01 6.47 2.60
N GLU A 54 -15.09 6.92 1.96
CA GLU A 54 -15.12 7.12 0.50
C GLU A 54 -14.71 8.57 0.22
N VAL A 55 -13.44 8.77 -0.12
CA VAL A 55 -13.03 9.95 -0.89
C VAL A 55 -13.22 9.58 -2.35
N GLU A 56 -14.41 9.89 -2.86
CA GLU A 56 -14.76 9.80 -4.27
C GLU A 56 -14.02 10.93 -5.02
N LEU A 57 -12.84 10.63 -5.57
CA LEU A 57 -12.09 11.56 -6.42
C LEU A 57 -12.60 11.45 -7.86
N VAL A 58 -13.75 12.06 -8.14
CA VAL A 58 -14.20 12.36 -9.50
C VAL A 58 -13.89 13.83 -9.80
N ARG A 59 -12.71 14.08 -10.41
CA ARG A 59 -12.48 15.04 -11.52
C ARG A 59 -10.98 15.33 -11.73
N ASN A 60 -10.62 15.16 -13.00
CA ASN A 60 -9.56 15.81 -13.77
C ASN A 60 -8.08 15.45 -13.49
N GLU A 61 -7.44 15.06 -14.60
CA GLU A 61 -6.00 15.02 -14.86
C GLU A 61 -5.18 13.95 -14.11
N VAL A 62 -4.96 12.82 -14.80
CA VAL A 62 -3.80 11.96 -14.54
C VAL A 62 -2.60 12.62 -15.22
N GLN A 63 -2.01 13.61 -14.56
CA GLN A 63 -0.56 13.82 -14.64
C GLN A 63 0.07 13.04 -13.48
N LEU A 64 0.95 12.10 -13.81
CA LEU A 64 1.78 11.37 -12.86
C LEU A 64 2.80 12.33 -12.22
N VAL A 65 2.35 13.15 -11.28
CA VAL A 65 3.19 13.78 -10.25
C VAL A 65 2.36 13.82 -8.96
N ARG A 66 2.51 12.80 -8.11
CA ARG A 66 2.07 12.90 -6.71
C ARG A 66 3.29 12.69 -5.82
N ASN A 67 3.92 13.82 -5.49
CA ASN A 67 4.69 13.95 -4.27
C ASN A 67 3.71 13.74 -3.10
N GLU A 68 3.90 12.67 -2.34
CA GLU A 68 3.25 12.49 -1.05
C GLU A 68 3.75 13.59 -0.10
N VAL A 69 2.93 14.61 0.11
CA VAL A 69 3.07 15.48 1.29
C VAL A 69 2.51 14.66 2.46
N GLN A 70 3.41 14.12 3.27
CA GLN A 70 3.07 13.62 4.59
C GLN A 70 2.59 14.83 5.41
N LEU A 71 1.29 14.93 5.66
CA LEU A 71 0.79 15.73 6.77
C LEU A 71 1.03 14.88 8.03
N GLU A 72 2.15 15.13 8.68
CA GLU A 72 2.36 14.72 10.06
C GLU A 72 1.31 15.45 10.90
N GLU A 73 0.38 14.72 11.49
CA GLU A 73 -0.39 15.21 12.63
C GLU A 73 0.60 15.38 13.78
N GLU A 74 1.19 16.58 13.92
CA GLU A 74 1.92 16.96 15.13
C GLU A 74 0.95 16.81 16.32
N GLU A 75 1.26 15.92 17.27
CA GLU A 75 0.56 15.88 18.55
C GLU A 75 0.58 17.30 19.17
N ASP A 76 -0.58 17.80 19.59
CA ASP A 76 -0.73 19.15 20.14
C ASP A 76 -0.04 19.25 21.52
N GLU A 77 1.29 19.36 21.53
CA GLU A 77 2.07 19.55 22.75
C GLU A 77 1.90 20.98 23.31
N ASN A 78 1.79 21.09 24.64
CA ASN A 78 1.70 22.38 25.33
C ASN A 78 2.97 23.22 25.03
N PRO A 79 2.86 24.40 24.38
CA PRO A 79 4.00 25.22 24.00
C PRO A 79 4.70 25.91 25.19
N PHE A 80 4.08 25.90 26.38
CA PHE A 80 4.61 26.51 27.59
C PHE A 80 4.67 25.53 28.77
N PRO A 81 5.48 24.45 28.67
CA PRO A 81 5.58 23.46 29.74
C PRO A 81 6.16 24.06 31.03
N TYR A 82 6.91 25.16 30.92
CA TYR A 82 7.43 25.92 32.05
C TYR A 82 6.40 26.80 32.76
N LEU A 83 5.14 26.85 32.31
CA LEU A 83 4.06 27.61 32.95
C LEU A 83 2.92 26.73 33.46
N VAL A 84 3.10 25.40 33.46
CA VAL A 84 2.02 24.44 33.75
C VAL A 84 1.40 24.60 35.14
N ASP A 85 2.16 25.15 36.10
CA ASP A 85 1.70 25.40 37.47
C ASP A 85 0.68 26.55 37.55
N TYR A 86 0.71 27.47 36.58
CA TYR A 86 -0.14 28.65 36.52
C TYR A 86 -1.21 28.56 35.42
N PHE A 87 -0.94 27.79 34.36
CA PHE A 87 -1.84 27.66 33.20
C PHE A 87 -1.97 26.20 32.74
N GLY A 88 -3.20 25.74 32.50
CA GLY A 88 -3.48 24.45 31.86
C GLY A 88 -3.67 24.60 30.35
N PHE A 89 -3.09 23.71 29.55
CA PHE A 89 -3.36 23.66 28.11
C PHE A 89 -4.72 22.99 27.84
N LYS A 90 -5.52 23.56 26.91
CA LYS A 90 -6.82 22.99 26.50
C LYS A 90 -6.75 22.39 25.10
N HIS A 91 -6.56 23.23 24.09
CA HIS A 91 -6.48 22.81 22.68
C HIS A 91 -5.78 23.87 21.83
N ARG A 92 -5.41 23.50 20.61
CA ARG A 92 -4.89 24.42 19.59
C ARG A 92 -6.02 24.94 18.70
N ASN A 93 -6.03 26.25 18.47
CA ASN A 93 -6.92 26.91 17.52
C ASN A 93 -6.08 27.61 16.44
N GLY A 94 -5.84 26.90 15.33
CA GLY A 94 -4.96 27.35 14.25
C GLY A 94 -3.51 27.57 14.70
N ASN A 95 -3.03 28.81 14.62
CA ASN A 95 -1.70 29.19 15.10
C ASN A 95 -1.66 29.65 16.57
N SER A 96 -2.82 29.64 17.25
CA SER A 96 -2.95 30.03 18.66
C SER A 96 -3.23 28.82 19.55
N PHE A 97 -2.81 28.92 20.80
CA PHE A 97 -2.97 27.89 21.83
C PHE A 97 -3.86 28.46 22.93
N ILE A 98 -4.91 27.72 23.27
CA ILE A 98 -5.87 28.11 24.30
C ILE A 98 -5.41 27.55 25.64
N MET A 99 -5.19 28.45 26.60
CA MET A 99 -4.68 28.17 27.93
C MET A 99 -5.68 28.61 28.99
N GLN A 100 -5.92 27.80 30.01
CA GLN A 100 -6.78 28.10 31.14
C GLN A 100 -5.96 28.61 32.32
N CYS A 101 -6.33 29.75 32.93
CA CYS A 101 -5.67 30.25 34.13
C CYS A 101 -6.11 29.47 35.38
N LYS A 102 -5.16 28.84 36.08
CA LYS A 102 -5.43 28.08 37.32
C LYS A 102 -5.65 28.99 38.54
N LEU A 103 -5.27 30.26 38.46
CA LEU A 103 -5.44 31.24 39.55
C LEU A 103 -6.84 31.89 39.58
N CYS A 104 -7.61 31.78 38.48
CA CYS A 104 -8.96 32.34 38.38
C CYS A 104 -10.06 31.43 38.95
N LEU A 105 -9.71 30.21 39.39
CA LEU A 105 -10.70 29.25 39.90
C LEU A 105 -11.50 29.85 41.08
N PRO A 106 -12.84 29.70 41.09
CA PRO A 106 -13.64 28.78 40.26
C PRO A 106 -14.07 29.33 38.87
N ILE A 107 -13.69 30.55 38.51
CA ILE A 107 -14.04 31.14 37.21
C ILE A 107 -13.08 30.61 36.14
N GLU A 108 -13.59 29.80 35.20
CA GLU A 108 -12.80 29.29 34.09
C GLU A 108 -12.48 30.42 33.10
N THR A 109 -11.27 30.98 33.20
CA THR A 109 -10.81 32.01 32.27
C THR A 109 -9.85 31.42 31.24
N GLU A 110 -10.27 31.41 29.98
CA GLU A 110 -9.48 30.97 28.84
C GLU A 110 -8.75 32.13 28.16
N LEU A 111 -7.51 31.88 27.75
CA LEU A 111 -6.60 32.88 27.20
C LEU A 111 -5.92 32.31 25.96
N SER A 112 -5.92 33.09 24.88
CA SER A 112 -5.16 32.75 23.67
C SER A 112 -3.71 33.22 23.78
N ALA A 113 -2.78 32.33 23.43
CA ALA A 113 -1.35 32.63 23.34
C ALA A 113 -0.75 32.02 22.06
N TYR A 114 0.33 32.61 21.55
CA TYR A 114 1.01 32.10 20.35
C TYR A 114 2.29 31.37 20.78
N LYS A 115 2.75 30.35 20.03
CA LYS A 115 3.95 29.52 20.36
C LYS A 115 5.16 30.34 20.85
N ASN A 116 5.36 31.53 20.28
CA ASN A 116 6.50 32.40 20.54
C ASN A 116 6.21 33.56 21.53
N SER A 117 4.99 33.67 22.07
CA SER A 117 4.60 34.79 22.94
C SER A 117 3.56 34.41 23.99
N ALA A 118 3.99 34.34 25.25
CA ALA A 118 3.13 34.19 26.43
C ALA A 118 2.63 35.55 26.99
N SER A 119 2.70 36.63 26.20
CA SER A 119 2.41 38.00 26.66
C SER A 119 0.99 38.16 27.19
N ASN A 120 0.02 37.49 26.57
CA ASN A 120 -1.38 37.54 26.98
C ASN A 120 -1.60 36.88 28.35
N LEU A 121 -0.89 35.77 28.62
CA LEU A 121 -0.93 35.05 29.90
C LEU A 121 -0.37 35.93 31.02
N ARG A 122 0.76 36.61 30.78
CA ARG A 122 1.36 37.54 31.74
C ARG A 122 0.47 38.76 32.01
N LYS A 123 -0.08 39.38 30.97
CA LYS A 123 -1.00 40.53 31.10
C LYS A 123 -2.28 40.17 31.85
N HIS A 124 -2.79 38.96 31.67
CA HIS A 124 -3.93 38.47 32.45
C HIS A 124 -3.60 38.43 33.95
N VAL A 125 -2.45 37.85 34.32
CA VAL A 125 -2.01 37.78 35.73
C VAL A 125 -1.77 39.18 36.30
N GLU A 126 -1.17 40.10 35.53
CA GLU A 126 -0.97 41.49 35.94
C GLU A 126 -2.30 42.21 36.25
N ARG A 127 -3.36 41.94 35.48
CA ARG A 127 -4.66 42.60 35.63
C ARG A 127 -5.58 41.94 36.65
N LYS A 128 -5.60 40.61 36.73
CA LYS A 128 -6.54 39.84 37.55
C LYS A 128 -5.92 39.27 38.82
N HIS A 129 -4.60 39.09 38.84
CA HIS A 129 -3.85 38.55 39.99
C HIS A 129 -2.56 39.36 40.28
N PRO A 130 -2.66 40.68 40.52
CA PRO A 130 -1.50 41.54 40.69
C PRO A 130 -0.58 41.09 41.85
N SER A 131 -1.15 40.49 42.90
CA SER A 131 -0.41 39.93 44.03
C SER A 131 0.46 38.71 43.67
N ARG A 132 0.12 37.98 42.60
CA ARG A 132 0.86 36.80 42.11
C ARG A 132 1.79 37.10 40.94
N LEU A 133 1.82 38.35 40.46
CA LEU A 133 2.66 38.77 39.34
C LEU A 133 4.17 38.67 39.68
N LYS A 134 4.51 38.95 40.94
CA LYS A 134 5.87 38.85 41.45
C LYS A 134 6.31 37.37 41.51
N ASP A 135 5.48 36.51 42.11
CA ASP A 135 5.68 35.06 42.18
C ASP A 135 5.88 34.45 40.77
N LEU A 136 5.03 34.80 39.81
CA LEU A 136 5.15 34.33 38.42
C LEU A 136 6.42 34.84 37.74
N SER A 137 6.79 36.11 37.98
CA SER A 137 8.01 36.69 37.39
C SER A 137 9.27 36.05 37.97
N ASP A 138 9.29 35.79 39.28
CA ASP A 138 10.39 35.12 39.98
C ASP A 138 10.49 33.65 39.57
N TYR A 139 9.36 32.97 39.38
CA TYR A 139 9.29 31.59 38.87
C TYR A 139 9.79 31.47 37.42
N VAL A 140 9.41 32.40 36.53
CA VAL A 140 9.92 32.44 35.15
C VAL A 140 11.42 32.78 35.13
N ALA A 141 11.88 33.64 36.04
CA ALA A 141 13.29 34.00 36.16
C ALA A 141 14.15 32.88 36.78
N SER A 142 13.60 32.04 37.65
CA SER A 142 14.31 30.90 38.25
C SER A 142 14.49 29.76 37.24
N ARG A 143 13.46 29.44 36.45
CA ARG A 143 13.59 28.43 35.38
C ARG A 143 14.51 28.86 34.23
N LYS A 144 14.60 30.16 33.91
CA LYS A 144 15.58 30.67 32.93
C LYS A 144 17.04 30.50 33.39
N ARG A 145 17.31 30.48 34.71
CA ARG A 145 18.66 30.27 35.26
C ARG A 145 19.11 28.79 35.22
N ASN A 146 18.17 27.83 35.25
CA ASN A 146 18.49 26.41 35.16
C ASN A 146 18.75 25.90 33.73
N MET A 147 18.64 26.75 32.71
CA MET A 147 18.75 26.34 31.30
C MET A 147 19.95 26.93 30.53
N ASN A 148 20.86 27.72 31.12
CA ASN A 148 22.15 28.09 30.49
C ASN A 148 23.20 28.64 31.50
N PRO A 149 24.51 28.33 31.34
CA PRO A 149 25.61 28.86 32.17
C PRO A 149 25.89 30.35 31.90
N PRO A 150 26.64 31.06 32.76
CA PRO A 150 26.69 32.53 32.74
C PRO A 150 27.55 33.07 31.59
N GLY A 151 26.90 33.77 30.65
CA GLY A 151 27.59 34.62 29.67
C GLY A 151 26.69 35.12 28.54
N ILE A 152 26.65 36.45 28.36
CA ILE A 152 26.15 37.25 27.23
C ILE A 152 24.72 37.85 27.42
N PRO A 153 24.59 39.20 27.49
CA PRO A 153 23.30 39.88 27.51
C PRO A 153 22.63 39.82 26.12
N CYS A 154 21.34 39.50 26.08
CA CYS A 154 20.54 39.54 24.86
C CYS A 154 20.24 40.99 24.46
N LYS A 155 21.07 41.56 23.58
CA LYS A 155 20.70 42.73 22.76
C LYS A 155 19.83 42.22 21.61
N GLN A 156 18.68 42.85 21.36
CA GLN A 156 17.92 42.59 20.14
C GLN A 156 18.81 42.91 18.94
N PRO A 157 19.02 41.97 17.99
CA PRO A 157 19.88 42.24 16.84
C PRO A 157 19.24 43.29 15.94
N LYS A 158 20.06 44.20 15.42
CA LYS A 158 19.58 45.24 14.48
C LYS A 158 19.12 44.57 13.18
N MET A 159 18.19 45.18 12.46
CA MET A 159 17.67 44.65 11.17
C MET A 159 18.80 44.34 10.15
N SER A 160 19.90 45.10 10.21
CA SER A 160 21.12 44.84 9.43
C SER A 160 21.85 43.55 9.83
N GLU A 161 21.89 43.19 11.12
CA GLU A 161 22.44 41.90 11.57
C GLU A 161 21.56 40.73 11.14
N VAL A 162 20.22 40.88 11.16
CA VAL A 162 19.30 39.85 10.66
C VAL A 162 19.43 39.66 9.15
N MET A 163 19.59 40.74 8.38
CA MET A 163 19.85 40.67 6.94
C MET A 163 21.24 40.10 6.62
N ILE A 164 22.27 40.42 7.41
CA ILE A 164 23.62 39.82 7.26
C ILE A 164 23.61 38.33 7.65
N VAL A 165 22.84 37.93 8.67
CA VAL A 165 22.67 36.52 9.08
C VAL A 165 21.82 35.74 8.06
N GLY A 166 20.84 36.38 7.42
CA GLY A 166 20.08 35.81 6.30
C GLY A 166 20.91 35.69 5.02
N ALA A 167 21.73 36.68 4.70
CA ALA A 167 22.64 36.68 3.55
C ALA A 167 23.87 35.76 3.75
N ASN A 168 24.28 35.51 5.01
CA ASN A 168 25.35 34.58 5.38
C ASN A 168 24.84 33.25 5.94
N ARG A 169 23.62 32.81 5.59
CA ARG A 169 23.18 31.44 5.89
C ARG A 169 23.96 30.46 5.01
N ARG A 170 25.22 30.26 5.36
CA ARG A 170 26.14 29.34 4.70
C ARG A 170 25.60 27.94 4.87
N VAL A 171 25.31 27.27 3.77
CA VAL A 171 24.96 25.85 3.80
C VAL A 171 26.26 25.09 3.96
N PRO A 172 26.46 24.31 5.04
CA PRO A 172 27.68 23.54 5.23
C PRO A 172 27.90 22.56 4.06
N GLN A 173 29.14 22.37 3.63
CA GLN A 173 29.47 21.45 2.53
C GLN A 173 28.92 20.04 2.77
N ALA A 174 28.92 19.55 4.02
CA ALA A 174 28.34 18.26 4.37
C ALA A 174 26.83 18.18 4.04
N LYS A 175 26.09 19.27 4.29
CA LYS A 175 24.66 19.35 3.96
C LYS A 175 24.44 19.39 2.45
N VAL A 176 25.26 20.15 1.71
CA VAL A 176 25.22 20.16 0.24
C VAL A 176 25.49 18.76 -0.31
N ASN A 177 26.53 18.08 0.19
CA ASN A 177 26.88 16.73 -0.24
C ASN A 177 25.74 15.74 0.04
N LYS A 178 25.11 15.79 1.22
CA LYS A 178 23.93 14.95 1.55
C LYS A 178 22.77 15.23 0.59
N LEU A 179 22.51 16.49 0.26
CA LEU A 179 21.45 16.86 -0.70
C LEU A 179 21.76 16.39 -2.13
N ILE A 180 23.02 16.46 -2.58
CA ILE A 180 23.42 15.93 -3.90
C ILE A 180 23.25 14.41 -3.93
N VAL A 181 23.72 13.68 -2.91
CA VAL A 181 23.53 12.23 -2.80
C VAL A 181 22.04 11.89 -2.85
N ASN A 182 21.20 12.59 -2.08
CA ASN A 182 19.75 12.39 -2.09
C ASN A 182 19.15 12.68 -3.48
N PHE A 183 19.49 13.80 -4.12
CA PHE A 183 19.01 14.13 -5.46
C PHE A 183 19.34 13.01 -6.47
N ILE A 184 20.58 12.54 -6.45
CA ILE A 184 21.05 11.47 -7.34
C ILE A 184 20.33 10.16 -7.03
N CYS A 185 20.21 9.74 -5.77
CA CYS A 185 19.55 8.48 -5.42
C CYS A 185 18.04 8.53 -5.64
N GLU A 186 17.36 9.61 -5.28
CA GLU A 186 15.90 9.73 -5.44
C GLU A 186 15.47 9.77 -6.91
N GLY A 187 16.20 10.53 -7.73
CA GLY A 187 16.01 10.54 -9.18
C GLY A 187 16.63 9.34 -9.89
N LEU A 188 17.36 8.48 -9.16
CA LEU A 188 18.21 7.42 -9.71
C LEU A 188 19.15 7.94 -10.83
N HIS A 189 19.61 9.19 -10.76
CA HIS A 189 20.38 9.80 -11.84
C HIS A 189 21.75 9.12 -12.06
N PRO A 190 22.29 9.07 -13.29
CA PRO A 190 23.67 8.64 -13.51
C PRO A 190 24.66 9.53 -12.75
N PHE A 191 25.77 8.95 -12.26
CA PHE A 191 26.76 9.71 -11.47
C PHE A 191 27.43 10.83 -12.27
N SER A 192 27.46 10.74 -13.60
CA SER A 192 28.00 11.79 -14.48
C SER A 192 27.20 13.09 -14.46
N VAL A 193 25.97 13.10 -13.91
CA VAL A 193 25.15 14.32 -13.79
C VAL A 193 25.88 15.41 -13.00
N VAL A 194 26.64 15.05 -11.95
CA VAL A 194 27.36 16.06 -11.15
C VAL A 194 28.52 16.73 -11.90
N GLU A 195 28.92 16.15 -13.04
CA GLU A 195 30.00 16.65 -13.87
C GLU A 195 29.53 17.59 -14.97
N GLN A 196 28.21 17.62 -15.25
CA GLN A 196 27.62 18.45 -16.29
C GLN A 196 27.86 19.95 -15.99
N PRO A 197 28.24 20.76 -17.01
CA PRO A 197 28.49 22.19 -16.83
C PRO A 197 27.30 22.94 -16.20
N SER A 198 26.09 22.69 -16.70
CA SER A 198 24.88 23.34 -16.19
C SER A 198 24.55 22.96 -14.74
N PHE A 199 24.86 21.74 -14.30
CA PHE A 199 24.68 21.33 -12.91
C PHE A 199 25.69 22.05 -11.99
N LYS A 200 26.94 22.18 -12.43
CA LYS A 200 27.99 22.92 -11.72
C LYS A 200 27.62 24.41 -11.61
N GLU A 201 27.19 25.01 -12.69
CA GLU A 201 26.76 26.41 -12.74
C GLU A 201 25.59 26.68 -11.78
N LEU A 202 24.58 25.80 -11.77
CA LEU A 202 23.45 25.88 -10.85
C LEU A 202 23.93 25.85 -9.38
N LEU A 203 24.79 24.89 -9.00
CA LEU A 203 25.30 24.77 -7.64
C LEU A 203 26.16 25.96 -7.22
N LEU A 204 27.05 26.42 -8.08
CA LEU A 204 27.94 27.56 -7.81
C LEU A 204 27.16 28.88 -7.76
N THR A 205 26.06 29.02 -8.50
CA THR A 205 25.19 30.19 -8.43
C THR A 205 24.45 30.23 -7.09
N LEU A 206 23.93 29.09 -6.63
CA LEU A 206 23.19 28.99 -5.37
C LEU A 206 24.11 29.01 -4.13
N ASN A 207 25.31 28.45 -4.25
CA ASN A 207 26.30 28.40 -3.17
C ASN A 207 27.73 28.54 -3.73
N PRO A 208 28.21 29.78 -3.95
CA PRO A 208 29.50 30.05 -4.62
C PRO A 208 30.74 29.45 -3.95
N GLN A 209 30.67 29.17 -2.65
CA GLN A 209 31.78 28.60 -1.88
C GLN A 209 31.75 27.06 -1.84
N CYS A 210 30.73 26.43 -2.44
CA CYS A 210 30.62 24.99 -2.50
C CYS A 210 31.67 24.39 -3.44
N LYS A 211 32.37 23.36 -2.97
CA LYS A 211 33.15 22.49 -3.85
C LYS A 211 32.22 21.47 -4.50
N VAL A 212 32.07 21.54 -5.82
CA VAL A 212 31.30 20.51 -6.56
C VAL A 212 32.06 19.18 -6.49
N MET A 213 31.34 18.12 -6.15
CA MET A 213 31.90 16.77 -6.07
C MET A 213 32.09 16.16 -7.46
N SER A 214 33.12 15.33 -7.62
CA SER A 214 33.29 14.48 -8.80
C SER A 214 32.39 13.25 -8.74
N SER A 215 32.16 12.59 -9.88
CA SER A 215 31.44 11.32 -9.94
C SER A 215 32.07 10.24 -9.04
N PHE A 216 33.39 10.16 -8.99
CA PHE A 216 34.13 9.25 -8.09
C PHE A 216 33.88 9.54 -6.61
N ASN A 217 33.88 10.82 -6.19
CA ASN A 217 33.57 11.16 -4.80
C ASN A 217 32.11 10.88 -4.44
N LEU A 218 31.19 11.09 -5.39
CA LEU A 218 29.79 10.75 -5.24
C LEU A 218 29.60 9.24 -5.07
N GLN A 219 30.26 8.42 -5.89
CA GLN A 219 30.22 6.96 -5.79
C GLN A 219 30.62 6.48 -4.39
N GLY A 220 31.81 6.87 -3.90
CA GLY A 220 32.26 6.46 -2.57
C GLY A 220 31.35 6.95 -1.43
N ARG A 221 30.66 8.09 -1.61
CA ARG A 221 29.65 8.57 -0.66
C ARG A 221 28.38 7.74 -0.68
N ILE A 222 27.91 7.33 -1.86
CA ILE A 222 26.74 6.46 -2.01
C ILE A 222 27.05 5.07 -1.42
N GLU A 223 28.23 4.51 -1.70
CA GLU A 223 28.68 3.23 -1.13
C GLU A 223 28.75 3.29 0.40
N GLY A 224 29.35 4.36 0.96
CA GLY A 224 29.40 4.55 2.41
C GLY A 224 28.02 4.70 3.04
N ALA A 225 27.12 5.48 2.40
CA ALA A 225 25.75 5.67 2.87
C ALA A 225 24.91 4.39 2.78
N ALA A 226 25.06 3.61 1.70
CA ALA A 226 24.42 2.31 1.55
C ALA A 226 24.92 1.31 2.59
N THR A 227 26.23 1.33 2.89
CA THR A 227 26.83 0.49 3.94
C THR A 227 26.26 0.84 5.33
N GLN A 228 26.18 2.13 5.66
CA GLN A 228 25.58 2.59 6.93
C GLN A 228 24.13 2.16 7.03
N MET A 229 23.33 2.41 5.98
CA MET A 229 21.93 2.00 5.90
C MET A 229 21.76 0.49 6.09
N LYS A 230 22.62 -0.31 5.46
CA LYS A 230 22.63 -1.76 5.61
C LYS A 230 22.93 -2.17 7.06
N HIS A 231 23.85 -1.46 7.73
CA HIS A 231 24.18 -1.71 9.14
C HIS A 231 23.01 -1.40 10.08
N THR A 232 22.27 -0.31 9.80
CA THR A 232 21.02 0.00 10.49
C THR A 232 19.98 -1.10 10.26
N LEU A 233 19.81 -1.54 9.01
CA LEU A 233 18.87 -2.61 8.68
C LEU A 233 19.22 -3.94 9.37
N LEU A 234 20.50 -4.32 9.42
CA LEU A 234 20.99 -5.48 10.18
C LEU A 234 20.64 -5.40 11.68
N SER A 235 20.79 -4.21 12.28
CA SER A 235 20.42 -3.99 13.70
C SER A 235 18.93 -4.13 13.96
N HIS A 236 18.09 -3.78 12.98
CA HIS A 236 16.64 -4.00 13.06
C HIS A 236 16.29 -5.48 12.87
N LEU A 237 16.81 -6.12 11.83
CA LEU A 237 16.53 -7.52 11.49
C LEU A 237 17.04 -8.50 12.56
N SER A 238 18.08 -8.16 13.31
CA SER A 238 18.57 -8.99 14.41
C SER A 238 17.52 -9.19 15.51
N LYS A 239 16.66 -8.17 15.75
CA LYS A 239 15.58 -8.19 16.76
C LYS A 239 14.31 -8.89 16.29
N VAL A 240 14.18 -9.14 14.99
CA VAL A 240 12.97 -9.74 14.41
C VAL A 240 13.03 -11.26 14.55
N SER A 241 11.92 -11.87 14.94
CA SER A 241 11.77 -13.33 15.08
C SER A 241 11.46 -14.02 13.75
N TYR A 242 10.56 -13.46 12.96
CA TYR A 242 10.05 -14.05 11.72
C TYR A 242 10.12 -13.06 10.57
N VAL A 243 10.61 -13.52 9.42
CA VAL A 243 10.73 -12.74 8.19
C VAL A 243 10.03 -13.50 7.06
N ALA A 244 9.31 -12.80 6.20
CA ALA A 244 8.94 -13.31 4.89
C ALA A 244 9.71 -12.55 3.81
N THR A 245 10.02 -13.22 2.72
CA THR A 245 10.66 -12.57 1.58
C THR A 245 9.77 -12.65 0.35
N THR A 246 9.80 -11.59 -0.47
CA THR A 246 9.28 -11.65 -1.83
C THR A 246 10.46 -11.63 -2.78
N THR A 247 10.43 -12.51 -3.77
CA THR A 247 11.50 -12.63 -4.77
C THR A 247 10.92 -12.51 -6.16
N ASP A 248 11.62 -11.82 -7.04
CA ASP A 248 11.31 -11.80 -8.47
C ASP A 248 12.60 -11.84 -9.30
N CYS A 249 12.49 -12.44 -10.48
CA CYS A 249 13.58 -12.55 -11.46
C CYS A 249 13.10 -12.08 -12.82
N TRP A 250 13.87 -11.20 -13.44
CA TRP A 250 13.63 -10.79 -14.82
C TRP A 250 14.93 -10.68 -15.59
N THR A 251 14.80 -10.67 -16.91
CA THR A 251 15.91 -10.54 -17.84
C THR A 251 15.75 -9.26 -18.66
N ALA A 252 16.77 -8.41 -18.65
CA ALA A 252 16.85 -7.20 -19.44
C ALA A 252 18.23 -7.08 -20.11
N GLN A 253 18.26 -6.78 -21.41
CA GLN A 253 19.51 -6.63 -22.18
C GLN A 253 20.46 -7.83 -22.04
N GLN A 254 19.93 -9.06 -22.08
CA GLN A 254 20.69 -10.32 -21.85
C GLN A 254 21.35 -10.42 -20.47
N GLN A 255 20.84 -9.68 -19.48
CA GLN A 255 21.28 -9.75 -18.09
C GLN A 255 20.08 -10.04 -17.20
N SER A 256 20.22 -11.05 -16.35
CA SER A 256 19.17 -11.40 -15.40
C SER A 256 19.47 -10.83 -14.04
N TYR A 257 18.43 -10.43 -13.36
CA TYR A 257 18.49 -9.79 -12.06
C TYR A 257 17.54 -10.50 -11.12
N VAL A 258 18.00 -10.70 -9.89
CA VAL A 258 17.17 -11.13 -8.77
C VAL A 258 16.95 -9.95 -7.85
N MET A 259 15.71 -9.83 -7.40
CA MET A 259 15.32 -8.83 -6.43
C MET A 259 14.67 -9.51 -5.24
N VAL A 260 15.07 -9.06 -4.05
CA VAL A 260 14.58 -9.62 -2.80
C VAL A 260 14.13 -8.49 -1.89
N THR A 261 12.91 -8.58 -1.40
CA THR A 261 12.37 -7.71 -0.35
C THR A 261 12.06 -8.54 0.88
N ALA A 262 12.42 -8.05 2.05
CA ALA A 262 12.04 -8.65 3.33
C ALA A 262 10.87 -7.91 3.96
N HIS A 263 10.01 -8.67 4.62
CA HIS A 263 8.81 -8.22 5.29
C HIS A 263 8.75 -8.85 6.69
N TRP A 264 8.40 -8.05 7.69
CA TRP A 264 8.19 -8.51 9.05
C TRP A 264 7.07 -7.73 9.72
N ILE A 265 6.47 -8.32 10.75
CA ILE A 265 5.52 -7.61 11.61
C ILE A 265 6.27 -7.19 12.85
N ASP A 266 6.24 -5.89 13.14
CA ASP A 266 6.84 -5.33 14.34
C ASP A 266 6.03 -5.77 15.56
N GLU A 267 6.68 -6.41 16.54
CA GLU A 267 5.96 -7.04 17.65
C GLU A 267 5.20 -6.00 18.50
N ASP A 268 5.78 -4.81 18.72
CA ASP A 268 5.18 -3.77 19.56
C ASP A 268 3.99 -3.09 18.89
N THR A 269 4.18 -2.65 17.64
CA THR A 269 3.16 -1.89 16.91
C THR A 269 2.15 -2.79 16.18
N LEU A 270 2.46 -4.08 16.01
CA LEU A 270 1.71 -5.04 15.18
C LEU A 270 1.52 -4.57 13.73
N ARG A 271 2.38 -3.65 13.26
CA ARG A 271 2.35 -3.14 11.89
C ARG A 271 3.42 -3.81 11.05
N ARG A 272 3.12 -4.04 9.77
CA ARG A 272 4.12 -4.54 8.84
C ARG A 272 5.18 -3.49 8.54
N LYS A 273 6.43 -3.94 8.50
CA LYS A 273 7.59 -3.22 7.97
C LYS A 273 8.16 -4.03 6.80
N SER A 274 8.74 -3.31 5.85
CA SER A 274 9.33 -3.87 4.64
C SER A 274 10.67 -3.18 4.36
N ALA A 275 11.62 -3.92 3.80
CA ALA A 275 12.90 -3.39 3.34
C ALA A 275 13.38 -4.13 2.10
N ALA A 276 13.87 -3.41 1.10
CA ALA A 276 14.54 -4.02 -0.05
C ALA A 276 15.91 -4.53 0.40
N LEU A 277 16.22 -5.80 0.14
CA LEU A 277 17.48 -6.42 0.57
C LEU A 277 18.51 -6.44 -0.56
N ALA A 278 18.07 -6.76 -1.77
CA ALA A 278 18.97 -7.01 -2.87
C ALA A 278 18.36 -6.64 -4.22
N PHE A 279 19.25 -6.19 -5.10
CA PHE A 279 19.02 -6.07 -6.53
C PHE A 279 20.30 -6.54 -7.21
N LYS A 280 20.43 -7.85 -7.42
CA LYS A 280 21.69 -8.46 -7.85
C LYS A 280 21.58 -9.01 -9.24
N ARG A 281 22.61 -8.77 -10.06
CA ARG A 281 22.75 -9.46 -11.34
C ARG A 281 23.13 -10.92 -11.11
N LEU A 282 22.33 -11.83 -11.65
CA LEU A 282 22.66 -13.24 -11.73
C LEU A 282 23.62 -13.46 -12.90
N LYS A 283 24.75 -14.13 -12.64
CA LYS A 283 25.77 -14.45 -13.66
C LYS A 283 25.73 -15.95 -13.95
N GLY A 284 25.84 -16.33 -15.22
CA GLY A 284 25.85 -17.73 -15.66
C GLY A 284 24.47 -18.23 -16.14
N SER A 285 24.37 -19.53 -16.42
CA SER A 285 23.11 -20.19 -16.78
C SER A 285 22.10 -20.08 -15.63
N HIS A 286 20.85 -19.78 -15.96
CA HIS A 286 19.73 -19.62 -15.02
C HIS A 286 19.27 -20.95 -14.43
N THR A 287 20.18 -21.63 -13.72
CA THR A 287 19.88 -22.88 -13.01
C THR A 287 19.23 -22.58 -11.67
N LEU A 288 18.40 -23.52 -11.22
CA LEU A 288 17.80 -23.55 -9.88
C LEU A 288 18.86 -23.30 -8.80
N ASP A 289 20.03 -23.94 -8.92
CA ASP A 289 21.14 -23.80 -7.96
C ASP A 289 21.70 -22.39 -7.90
N GLY A 290 21.79 -21.70 -9.05
CA GLY A 290 22.31 -20.34 -9.12
C GLY A 290 21.39 -19.34 -8.42
N LEU A 291 20.08 -19.52 -8.53
CA LEU A 291 19.10 -18.70 -7.81
C LEU A 291 19.06 -19.04 -6.32
N ALA A 292 19.04 -20.33 -5.98
CA ALA A 292 19.02 -20.80 -4.60
C ALA A 292 20.25 -20.32 -3.82
N GLY A 293 21.44 -20.46 -4.40
CA GLY A 293 22.69 -19.94 -3.83
C GLY A 293 22.68 -18.42 -3.69
N ALA A 294 22.19 -17.68 -4.70
CA ALA A 294 22.06 -16.23 -4.60
C ALA A 294 21.11 -15.79 -3.47
N LEU A 295 20.00 -16.49 -3.27
CA LEU A 295 19.08 -16.24 -2.16
C LEU A 295 19.72 -16.57 -0.81
N ASP A 296 20.39 -17.72 -0.68
CA ASP A 296 21.08 -18.12 0.54
C ASP A 296 22.19 -17.13 0.92
N ASP A 297 22.97 -16.67 -0.06
CA ASP A 297 23.99 -15.61 0.12
C ASP A 297 23.37 -14.32 0.65
N ILE A 298 22.23 -13.89 0.09
CA ILE A 298 21.51 -12.71 0.56
C ILE A 298 21.02 -12.93 1.99
N TYR A 299 20.44 -14.09 2.31
CA TYR A 299 19.92 -14.37 3.64
C TYR A 299 21.03 -14.46 4.70
N CYS A 300 22.18 -15.04 4.37
CA CYS A 300 23.37 -15.04 5.21
C CYS A 300 23.91 -13.62 5.41
N GLN A 301 23.99 -12.83 4.33
CA GLN A 301 24.46 -11.44 4.35
C GLN A 301 23.63 -10.54 5.27
N TYR A 302 22.33 -10.84 5.44
CA TYR A 302 21.42 -10.11 6.31
C TYR A 302 21.17 -10.79 7.67
N GLY A 303 21.76 -11.96 7.94
CA GLY A 303 21.56 -12.71 9.19
C GLY A 303 20.12 -13.18 9.40
N ILE A 304 19.39 -13.46 8.32
CA ILE A 304 17.98 -13.84 8.34
C ILE A 304 17.69 -15.27 7.88
N ARG A 305 18.70 -16.05 7.48
CA ARG A 305 18.54 -17.41 6.94
C ARG A 305 17.55 -18.27 7.74
N GLU A 306 17.78 -18.41 9.04
CA GLU A 306 16.93 -19.21 9.94
C GLU A 306 15.61 -18.52 10.36
N LYS A 307 15.40 -17.27 9.93
CA LYS A 307 14.22 -16.45 10.27
C LYS A 307 13.21 -16.39 9.12
N VAL A 308 13.61 -16.76 7.91
CA VAL A 308 12.71 -16.73 6.74
C VAL A 308 11.69 -17.86 6.86
N VAL A 309 10.43 -17.50 7.09
CA VAL A 309 9.32 -18.45 7.21
C VAL A 309 8.75 -18.81 5.85
N ARG A 310 8.73 -17.84 4.92
CA ARG A 310 8.12 -18.03 3.60
C ARG A 310 8.71 -17.11 2.54
N ILE A 311 8.87 -17.65 1.34
CA ILE A 311 9.25 -16.91 0.13
C ILE A 311 8.02 -16.81 -0.78
N THR A 312 7.65 -15.61 -1.21
CA THR A 312 6.59 -15.42 -2.21
C THR A 312 7.22 -14.99 -3.52
N THR A 313 6.99 -15.75 -4.58
CA THR A 313 7.67 -15.55 -5.85
C THR A 313 6.69 -15.46 -7.00
N ASP A 314 7.01 -14.64 -8.01
CA ASP A 314 6.24 -14.59 -9.23
C ASP A 314 6.52 -15.84 -10.10
N SER A 315 5.46 -16.42 -10.66
CA SER A 315 5.57 -17.51 -11.63
C SER A 315 5.61 -16.96 -13.07
N GLY A 316 6.19 -15.77 -13.24
CA GLY A 316 6.16 -14.99 -14.47
C GLY A 316 6.79 -15.68 -15.67
N SER A 317 6.09 -16.59 -16.33
CA SER A 317 6.34 -17.02 -17.71
C SER A 317 5.46 -16.20 -18.65
N ASN A 318 5.60 -14.88 -18.63
CA ASN A 318 4.94 -14.05 -19.64
C ASN A 318 5.74 -14.13 -20.94
N PHE A 319 5.62 -15.29 -21.61
CA PHE A 319 5.50 -15.59 -23.03
C PHE A 319 5.91 -17.05 -23.19
N ILE A 320 4.92 -17.95 -23.34
CA ILE A 320 5.14 -19.24 -23.99
C ILE A 320 5.55 -18.94 -25.44
N LYS A 321 6.84 -18.66 -25.66
CA LYS A 321 7.51 -19.25 -26.80
C LYS A 321 7.96 -20.61 -26.31
N PRO A 322 7.40 -21.72 -26.81
CA PRO A 322 8.00 -23.01 -26.56
C PRO A 322 9.46 -22.88 -27.01
N LEU A 323 10.40 -23.13 -26.11
CA LEU A 323 11.75 -23.52 -26.52
C LEU A 323 11.59 -24.80 -27.33
N ARG A 324 11.33 -24.65 -28.64
CA ARG A 324 11.52 -25.73 -29.59
C ARG A 324 13.01 -26.00 -29.62
N SER A 325 13.33 -27.28 -29.46
CA SER A 325 14.66 -27.86 -29.56
C SER A 325 15.46 -27.24 -30.72
N PRO A 326 16.75 -26.92 -30.52
CA PRO A 326 17.61 -26.44 -31.59
C PRO A 326 17.80 -27.55 -32.62
N GLY A 327 17.04 -27.50 -33.71
CA GLY A 327 17.11 -28.49 -34.77
C GLY A 327 15.90 -28.50 -35.68
N GLU A 328 15.52 -27.35 -36.25
CA GLU A 328 14.70 -27.29 -37.48
C GLU A 328 14.78 -25.86 -38.04
N GLN A 329 15.86 -25.61 -38.80
CA GLN A 329 15.92 -24.50 -39.75
C GLN A 329 15.14 -24.91 -40.99
N SER A 330 13.95 -24.34 -41.21
CA SER A 330 13.48 -24.03 -42.58
C SER A 330 12.16 -23.28 -42.57
N GLN A 331 12.19 -22.14 -43.27
CA GLN A 331 11.10 -21.58 -44.08
C GLN A 331 9.87 -21.06 -43.31
N LEU A 332 9.87 -19.75 -43.09
CA LEU A 332 8.79 -18.81 -43.45
C LEU A 332 9.21 -17.40 -43.00
N GLU A 333 10.24 -16.87 -43.65
CA GLU A 333 10.44 -15.42 -43.78
C GLU A 333 9.95 -15.07 -45.18
N GLU A 334 8.88 -14.27 -45.27
CA GLU A 334 8.60 -13.29 -46.33
C GLU A 334 7.14 -12.82 -46.22
N ALA A 335 6.98 -11.58 -45.75
CA ALA A 335 5.94 -10.59 -46.12
C ALA A 335 5.57 -9.73 -44.92
N GLU A 336 6.24 -8.59 -44.78
CA GLU A 336 5.64 -7.24 -44.67
C GLU A 336 6.73 -6.25 -44.24
N SER A 337 7.35 -5.63 -45.24
CA SER A 337 8.19 -4.44 -45.14
C SER A 337 7.33 -3.17 -45.22
N ASP A 338 7.86 -2.10 -44.63
CA ASP A 338 7.49 -0.68 -44.73
C ASP A 338 6.31 -0.17 -43.90
N SER A 339 6.64 0.26 -42.67
CA SER A 339 6.24 1.58 -42.20
C SER A 339 7.27 2.11 -41.22
N ASP A 340 7.85 3.28 -41.53
CA ASP A 340 8.79 4.04 -40.71
C ASP A 340 8.36 4.08 -39.23
N GLN A 341 9.21 3.52 -38.37
CA GLN A 341 9.07 3.55 -36.91
C GLN A 341 10.08 4.52 -36.32
N ASP A 342 9.68 5.79 -36.18
CA ASP A 342 10.10 6.60 -35.03
C ASP A 342 9.26 6.18 -33.81
N THR A 343 9.50 4.96 -33.31
CA THR A 343 9.07 4.55 -31.98
C THR A 343 10.30 4.57 -31.09
N PHE A 344 10.25 5.35 -30.01
CA PHE A 344 11.12 5.14 -28.87
C PHE A 344 10.99 3.67 -28.44
N ASP A 345 12.00 2.86 -28.76
CA ASP A 345 12.15 1.49 -28.28
C ASP A 345 12.29 1.53 -26.76
N ASP A 346 11.18 1.35 -26.06
CA ASP A 346 11.20 0.99 -24.65
C ASP A 346 11.59 -0.50 -24.58
N PRO A 347 12.72 -0.88 -23.94
CA PRO A 347 13.17 -2.26 -23.97
C PRO A 347 12.18 -3.15 -23.25
N LYS A 348 11.55 -4.06 -24.01
CA LYS A 348 10.69 -5.12 -23.48
C LYS A 348 11.53 -6.00 -22.54
N ALA A 349 11.27 -5.91 -21.24
CA ALA A 349 11.84 -6.82 -20.25
C ALA A 349 11.04 -8.12 -20.27
N ASP A 350 11.75 -9.25 -20.36
CA ASP A 350 11.13 -10.58 -20.32
C ASP A 350 11.20 -11.12 -18.89
N TYR A 351 10.05 -11.48 -18.35
CA TYR A 351 9.92 -12.09 -17.02
C TYR A 351 10.30 -13.56 -17.08
N GLN A 352 10.93 -14.05 -16.02
CA GLN A 352 11.29 -15.45 -15.91
C GLN A 352 10.51 -16.13 -14.79
N ASP A 353 10.02 -17.34 -15.06
CA ASP A 353 9.24 -18.11 -14.10
C ASP A 353 10.13 -18.65 -12.98
N THR A 354 10.33 -17.80 -11.98
CA THR A 354 11.13 -18.08 -10.80
C THR A 354 10.59 -19.29 -10.04
N PHE A 355 9.27 -19.48 -10.04
CA PHE A 355 8.66 -20.62 -9.36
C PHE A 355 8.98 -21.94 -10.06
N SER A 356 8.84 -22.00 -11.39
CA SER A 356 9.22 -23.20 -12.16
C SER A 356 10.72 -23.49 -12.06
N ILE A 357 11.55 -22.46 -11.88
CA ILE A 357 12.97 -22.64 -11.58
C ILE A 357 13.18 -23.27 -10.21
N LEU A 358 12.32 -23.03 -9.20
CA LEU A 358 12.48 -23.58 -7.85
C LEU A 358 11.86 -24.99 -7.67
N GLU A 359 10.96 -25.41 -8.55
CA GLU A 359 10.28 -26.72 -8.52
C GLU A 359 11.02 -27.87 -9.24
N GLN A 360 12.16 -27.62 -9.89
CA GLN A 360 12.94 -28.70 -10.52
C GLN A 360 13.60 -29.58 -9.44
N ASP A 361 13.01 -30.75 -9.17
CA ASP A 361 13.44 -31.66 -8.09
C ASP A 361 14.87 -32.22 -8.26
N SER A 362 15.49 -32.43 -7.08
CA SER A 362 16.61 -33.32 -6.69
C SER A 362 18.06 -32.81 -6.72
N ASP A 363 18.67 -32.81 -5.53
CA ASP A 363 20.08 -32.58 -5.15
C ASP A 363 20.59 -31.13 -5.00
N LEU A 364 19.74 -30.22 -4.51
CA LEU A 364 20.18 -28.91 -4.02
C LEU A 364 21.15 -29.03 -2.83
N GLU A 365 22.30 -28.35 -2.91
CA GLU A 365 23.22 -28.15 -1.76
C GLU A 365 22.59 -27.26 -0.66
N TYR A 366 21.54 -26.50 -1.00
CA TYR A 366 20.91 -25.50 -0.14
C TYR A 366 19.43 -25.86 0.16
N GLN A 367 19.08 -26.04 1.44
CA GLN A 367 17.69 -26.15 1.88
C GLN A 367 17.03 -24.76 1.89
N LEU A 368 16.19 -24.47 0.89
CA LEU A 368 15.42 -23.24 0.85
C LEU A 368 14.18 -23.31 1.77
N PRO A 369 13.79 -22.19 2.41
CA PRO A 369 12.51 -22.08 3.11
C PRO A 369 11.31 -22.37 2.19
N PRO A 370 10.14 -22.71 2.76
CA PRO A 370 8.91 -22.90 1.98
C PRO A 370 8.62 -21.70 1.08
N TYR A 371 8.29 -21.97 -0.18
CA TYR A 371 7.98 -20.93 -1.16
C TYR A 371 6.57 -21.10 -1.73
N GLN A 372 5.96 -19.99 -2.11
CA GLN A 372 4.57 -19.91 -2.56
C GLN A 372 4.46 -19.07 -3.84
N LYS A 373 3.58 -19.49 -4.75
CA LYS A 373 3.21 -18.71 -5.94
C LYS A 373 2.52 -17.41 -5.54
N CYS A 374 2.86 -16.33 -6.22
CA CYS A 374 2.15 -15.06 -6.12
C CYS A 374 0.67 -15.24 -6.50
N ALA A 375 -0.23 -15.01 -5.54
CA ALA A 375 -1.68 -15.09 -5.76
C ALA A 375 -2.16 -14.06 -6.80
N CYS A 376 -1.53 -12.89 -6.87
CA CYS A 376 -1.89 -11.87 -7.85
C CYS A 376 -1.51 -12.27 -9.28
N HIS A 377 -0.39 -12.96 -9.45
CA HIS A 377 -0.04 -13.57 -10.73
C HIS A 377 -1.02 -14.69 -11.10
N LEU A 378 -1.35 -15.58 -10.16
CA LEU A 378 -2.34 -16.62 -10.40
C LEU A 378 -3.70 -16.04 -10.81
N LEU A 379 -4.19 -15.00 -10.13
CA LEU A 379 -5.42 -14.29 -10.50
C LEU A 379 -5.31 -13.63 -11.88
N THR A 380 -4.14 -13.10 -12.23
CA THR A 380 -3.87 -12.56 -13.56
C THR A 380 -4.00 -13.64 -14.64
N LEU A 381 -3.45 -14.83 -14.39
CA LEU A 381 -3.61 -15.97 -15.30
C LEU A 381 -5.07 -16.46 -15.37
N VAL A 382 -5.83 -16.42 -14.26
CA VAL A 382 -7.27 -16.70 -14.29
C VAL A 382 -8.01 -15.71 -15.19
N ALA A 383 -7.74 -14.42 -15.00
CA ALA A 383 -8.39 -13.33 -15.74
C ALA A 383 -7.99 -13.26 -17.22
N THR A 384 -6.88 -13.90 -17.61
CA THR A 384 -6.36 -13.87 -18.97
C THR A 384 -6.41 -15.25 -19.62
N THR A 385 -5.52 -16.16 -19.22
CA THR A 385 -5.35 -17.50 -19.80
C THR A 385 -6.58 -18.38 -19.58
N ASP A 386 -7.11 -18.50 -18.37
CA ASP A 386 -8.25 -19.40 -18.16
C ASP A 386 -9.56 -18.77 -18.65
N ALA A 387 -9.66 -17.44 -18.65
CA ALA A 387 -10.80 -16.72 -19.22
C ALA A 387 -11.00 -16.98 -20.73
N THR A 388 -9.95 -17.33 -21.49
CA THR A 388 -10.12 -17.68 -22.92
C THR A 388 -10.93 -18.95 -23.14
N MET A 389 -11.03 -19.83 -22.15
CA MET A 389 -11.89 -21.02 -22.20
C MET A 389 -13.36 -20.67 -22.44
N ALA A 390 -13.79 -19.46 -22.08
CA ALA A 390 -15.13 -18.97 -22.38
C ALA A 390 -15.38 -18.86 -23.90
N GLU A 391 -14.37 -18.49 -24.68
CA GLU A 391 -14.45 -18.45 -26.15
C GLU A 391 -14.40 -19.85 -26.78
N GLU A 392 -13.71 -20.80 -26.15
CA GLU A 392 -13.62 -22.17 -26.66
C GLU A 392 -14.90 -22.97 -26.44
N LYS A 393 -15.55 -22.77 -25.29
CA LYS A 393 -16.74 -23.53 -24.88
C LYS A 393 -18.06 -22.96 -25.42
N ASN A 394 -18.10 -21.72 -25.89
CA ASN A 394 -19.34 -21.08 -26.33
C ASN A 394 -19.15 -20.16 -27.56
N ASP A 395 -19.66 -20.60 -28.71
CA ASP A 395 -19.55 -19.88 -29.98
C ASP A 395 -20.31 -18.53 -30.00
N THR A 396 -21.42 -18.42 -29.26
CA THR A 396 -22.18 -17.17 -29.17
C THR A 396 -21.40 -16.12 -28.39
N TYR A 397 -20.84 -16.51 -27.23
CA TYR A 397 -19.93 -15.67 -26.46
C TYR A 397 -18.72 -15.27 -27.29
N LYS A 398 -18.07 -16.22 -27.97
CA LYS A 398 -16.91 -15.97 -28.83
C LYS A 398 -17.16 -14.93 -29.90
N ARG A 399 -18.27 -15.05 -30.65
CA ARG A 399 -18.62 -14.09 -31.70
C ARG A 399 -18.86 -12.69 -31.14
N LEU A 400 -19.56 -12.60 -30.00
CA LEU A 400 -19.88 -11.32 -29.38
C LEU A 400 -18.66 -10.66 -28.74
N SER A 401 -17.87 -11.42 -27.99
CA SER A 401 -16.59 -11.03 -27.39
C SER A 401 -15.66 -10.44 -28.45
N ARG A 402 -15.38 -11.18 -29.52
CA ARG A 402 -14.48 -10.74 -30.60
C ARG A 402 -15.00 -9.52 -31.34
N ALA A 403 -16.31 -9.42 -31.57
CA ALA A 403 -16.90 -8.26 -32.22
C ALA A 403 -16.79 -7.00 -31.34
N ALA A 404 -17.12 -7.10 -30.05
CA ALA A 404 -17.05 -5.99 -29.11
C ALA A 404 -15.61 -5.55 -28.84
N PHE A 405 -14.73 -6.48 -28.42
CA PHE A 405 -13.33 -6.16 -28.13
C PHE A 405 -12.56 -5.73 -29.37
N GLY A 406 -12.85 -6.28 -30.55
CA GLY A 406 -12.25 -5.83 -31.80
C GLY A 406 -12.51 -4.35 -32.08
N LYS A 407 -13.76 -3.90 -31.90
CA LYS A 407 -14.12 -2.48 -32.03
C LYS A 407 -13.46 -1.61 -30.97
N CYS A 408 -13.47 -2.04 -29.71
CA CYS A 408 -12.78 -1.33 -28.63
C CYS A 408 -11.29 -1.19 -28.92
N GLN A 409 -10.63 -2.24 -29.41
CA GLN A 409 -9.21 -2.21 -29.78
C GLN A 409 -8.93 -1.21 -30.90
N THR A 410 -9.79 -1.12 -31.91
CA THR A 410 -9.64 -0.12 -32.97
C THR A 410 -9.79 1.31 -32.42
N ILE A 411 -10.76 1.56 -31.53
CA ILE A 411 -10.94 2.85 -30.86
C ILE A 411 -9.68 3.22 -30.05
N TRP A 412 -9.16 2.29 -29.26
CA TRP A 412 -7.95 2.51 -28.45
C TRP A 412 -6.71 2.76 -29.31
N ASN A 413 -6.50 1.96 -30.36
CA ASN A 413 -5.35 2.09 -31.25
C ASN A 413 -5.36 3.44 -31.99
N LYS A 414 -6.53 3.89 -32.45
CA LYS A 414 -6.65 5.15 -33.20
C LYS A 414 -6.54 6.36 -32.29
N SER A 415 -7.14 6.31 -31.11
CA SER A 415 -6.97 7.34 -30.08
C SER A 415 -5.51 7.46 -29.64
N GLY A 416 -4.76 6.36 -29.59
CA GLY A 416 -3.33 6.37 -29.26
C GLY A 416 -2.39 6.83 -30.38
N ARG A 417 -2.86 6.89 -31.64
CA ARG A 417 -2.04 7.25 -32.82
C ARG A 417 -2.37 8.63 -33.39
N SER A 418 -3.50 9.23 -33.01
CA SER A 418 -3.95 10.51 -33.55
C SER A 418 -4.30 11.48 -32.42
N CYS A 419 -3.58 12.60 -32.36
CA CYS A 419 -3.88 13.70 -31.42
C CYS A 419 -5.33 14.20 -31.59
N VAL A 420 -5.80 14.34 -32.83
CA VAL A 420 -7.16 14.78 -33.14
C VAL A 420 -8.22 13.78 -32.64
N ALA A 421 -7.93 12.47 -32.72
CA ALA A 421 -8.84 11.45 -32.18
C ALA A 421 -8.82 11.46 -30.64
N ALA A 422 -7.65 11.60 -30.01
CA ALA A 422 -7.51 11.73 -28.55
C ALA A 422 -8.24 12.96 -28.01
N GLU A 423 -8.05 14.12 -28.64
CA GLU A 423 -8.73 15.38 -28.31
C GLU A 423 -10.24 15.28 -28.51
N THR A 424 -10.70 14.59 -29.57
CA THR A 424 -12.14 14.39 -29.80
C THR A 424 -12.75 13.51 -28.71
N VAL A 425 -12.05 12.45 -28.31
CA VAL A 425 -12.46 11.57 -27.20
C VAL A 425 -12.49 12.33 -25.88
N GLU A 426 -11.48 13.14 -25.60
CA GLU A 426 -11.40 13.96 -24.39
C GLU A 426 -12.47 15.07 -24.37
N HIS A 427 -12.68 15.75 -25.50
CA HIS A 427 -13.64 16.84 -25.63
C HIS A 427 -15.09 16.35 -25.56
N LYS A 428 -15.41 15.24 -26.24
CA LYS A 428 -16.78 14.69 -26.29
C LYS A 428 -17.09 13.74 -25.13
N GLY A 429 -16.11 12.96 -24.67
CA GLY A 429 -16.26 12.04 -23.54
C GLY A 429 -16.04 12.69 -22.17
N LYS A 430 -15.40 13.88 -22.11
CA LYS A 430 -14.89 14.53 -20.88
C LYS A 430 -13.95 13.66 -20.04
N LEU A 431 -13.56 12.50 -20.56
CA LEU A 431 -12.70 11.52 -19.94
C LEU A 431 -11.78 10.97 -21.05
N GLN A 432 -10.47 10.98 -20.79
CA GLN A 432 -9.51 10.36 -21.71
C GLN A 432 -9.72 8.84 -21.74
N VAL A 433 -9.64 8.26 -22.94
CA VAL A 433 -9.67 6.80 -23.12
C VAL A 433 -8.31 6.22 -22.75
N ILE A 434 -8.32 5.23 -21.87
CA ILE A 434 -7.10 4.53 -21.42
C ILE A 434 -6.74 3.52 -22.51
N ARG A 435 -5.51 3.62 -23.04
CA ARG A 435 -4.97 2.55 -23.88
C ARG A 435 -4.59 1.38 -22.98
N PRO A 436 -5.15 0.17 -23.20
CA PRO A 436 -4.75 -0.97 -22.41
C PRO A 436 -3.29 -1.33 -22.68
N ASN A 437 -2.55 -1.60 -21.61
CA ASN A 437 -1.24 -2.22 -21.66
C ASN A 437 -1.43 -3.74 -21.80
N PRO A 438 -1.00 -4.37 -22.92
CA PRO A 438 -1.14 -5.81 -23.12
C PRO A 438 -0.49 -6.67 -22.03
N THR A 439 0.52 -6.14 -21.32
CA THR A 439 1.23 -6.87 -20.26
C THR A 439 0.53 -6.82 -18.90
N GLN A 440 -0.54 -6.01 -18.75
CA GLN A 440 -1.27 -5.86 -17.50
C GLN A 440 -2.77 -5.91 -17.75
N TRP A 441 -3.40 -7.05 -17.48
CA TRP A 441 -4.82 -7.30 -17.80
C TRP A 441 -5.80 -6.32 -17.16
N ASN A 442 -5.50 -5.79 -15.96
CA ASN A 442 -6.33 -4.78 -15.31
C ASN A 442 -6.53 -3.55 -16.18
N SER A 443 -5.55 -3.21 -17.03
CA SER A 443 -5.66 -2.07 -17.94
C SER A 443 -6.74 -2.28 -19.01
N ILE A 444 -6.99 -3.54 -19.43
CA ILE A 444 -8.08 -3.89 -20.34
C ILE A 444 -9.42 -3.65 -19.64
N TYR A 445 -9.57 -4.13 -18.40
CA TYR A 445 -10.76 -3.86 -17.60
C TYR A 445 -11.01 -2.35 -17.46
N MET A 446 -10.00 -1.57 -17.06
CA MET A 446 -10.11 -0.12 -16.86
C MET A 446 -10.48 0.60 -18.16
N ALA A 447 -9.92 0.17 -19.30
CA ALA A 447 -10.23 0.74 -20.61
C ALA A 447 -11.67 0.45 -21.05
N VAL A 448 -12.18 -0.76 -20.76
CA VAL A 448 -13.57 -1.14 -21.07
C VAL A 448 -14.54 -0.44 -20.13
N GLU A 449 -14.28 -0.44 -18.83
CA GLU A 449 -15.08 0.27 -17.82
C GLU A 449 -15.19 1.76 -18.17
N ARG A 450 -14.08 2.37 -18.61
CA ARG A 450 -14.08 3.76 -19.08
C ARG A 450 -15.02 3.99 -20.26
N LEU A 451 -15.03 3.08 -21.25
CA LEU A 451 -15.96 3.18 -22.38
C LEU A 451 -17.42 3.01 -21.94
N VAL A 452 -17.69 2.06 -21.05
CA VAL A 452 -19.04 1.83 -20.49
C VAL A 452 -19.52 3.06 -19.72
N LEU A 453 -18.67 3.70 -18.91
CA LEU A 453 -19.01 4.93 -18.19
C LEU A 453 -19.32 6.09 -19.15
N ILE A 454 -18.54 6.25 -20.22
CA ILE A 454 -18.82 7.27 -21.25
C ILE A 454 -20.20 7.02 -21.88
N ILE A 455 -20.53 5.76 -22.19
CA ILE A 455 -21.85 5.39 -22.73
C ILE A 455 -22.97 5.76 -21.74
N GLN A 456 -22.80 5.44 -20.46
CA GLN A 456 -23.81 5.66 -19.42
C GLN A 456 -24.01 7.15 -19.08
N GLU A 457 -22.93 7.92 -18.95
CA GLU A 457 -23.00 9.33 -18.51
C GLU A 457 -23.28 10.32 -19.63
N LYS A 458 -22.81 10.05 -20.86
CA LYS A 458 -22.89 10.97 -22.00
C LYS A 458 -23.87 10.52 -23.08
N GLY A 459 -24.43 9.31 -22.93
CA GLY A 459 -25.36 8.73 -23.88
C GLY A 459 -24.70 8.20 -25.14
N GLU A 460 -25.51 7.56 -25.99
CA GLU A 460 -25.05 6.90 -27.21
C GLU A 460 -24.41 7.88 -28.22
N ASP A 461 -24.78 9.16 -28.20
CA ASP A 461 -24.28 10.15 -29.15
C ASP A 461 -22.80 10.49 -28.94
N ALA A 462 -22.30 10.45 -27.71
CA ALA A 462 -20.88 10.63 -27.45
C ALA A 462 -20.05 9.51 -28.09
N ILE A 463 -20.54 8.27 -28.00
CA ILE A 463 -19.86 7.09 -28.54
C ILE A 463 -20.02 7.01 -30.05
N ARG A 464 -21.18 7.41 -30.59
CA ARG A 464 -21.39 7.57 -32.04
C ARG A 464 -20.34 8.48 -32.65
N ASN A 465 -20.13 9.63 -32.02
CA ASN A 465 -19.12 10.60 -32.42
C ASN A 465 -17.68 10.04 -32.34
N ILE A 466 -17.36 9.27 -31.29
CA ILE A 466 -16.05 8.62 -31.14
C ILE A 466 -15.84 7.55 -32.21
N CYS A 467 -16.84 6.70 -32.46
CA CYS A 467 -16.83 5.67 -33.49
C CYS A 467 -16.69 6.28 -34.89
N GLU A 468 -17.44 7.33 -35.20
CA GLU A 468 -17.40 8.02 -36.49
C GLU A 468 -16.01 8.64 -36.75
N LYS A 469 -15.43 9.33 -35.75
CA LYS A 469 -14.09 9.90 -35.87
C LYS A 469 -12.99 8.83 -35.91
N SER A 470 -13.22 7.69 -35.27
CA SER A 470 -12.32 6.53 -35.31
C SER A 470 -12.51 5.66 -36.56
N GLU A 471 -13.45 5.97 -37.46
CA GLU A 471 -13.84 5.11 -38.59
C GLU A 471 -14.18 3.67 -38.15
N VAL A 472 -14.75 3.52 -36.94
CA VAL A 472 -15.20 2.23 -36.40
C VAL A 472 -16.71 2.15 -36.54
N LYS A 473 -17.22 1.00 -36.98
CA LYS A 473 -18.67 0.75 -36.98
C LYS A 473 -19.20 0.88 -35.56
N MET A 474 -20.32 1.60 -35.41
CA MET A 474 -20.98 1.81 -34.13
C MET A 474 -21.15 0.50 -33.34
N LEU A 475 -20.94 0.57 -32.02
CA LEU A 475 -21.21 -0.54 -31.12
C LEU A 475 -22.71 -0.84 -31.15
N LYS A 476 -23.07 -2.11 -31.36
CA LYS A 476 -24.46 -2.57 -31.36
C LYS A 476 -24.96 -2.64 -29.92
N THR A 477 -26.28 -2.55 -29.71
CA THR A 477 -26.90 -2.67 -28.38
C THR A 477 -26.48 -3.95 -27.65
N ALA A 478 -26.38 -5.08 -28.37
CA ALA A 478 -25.91 -6.35 -27.81
C ALA A 478 -24.43 -6.32 -27.39
N GLU A 479 -23.57 -5.57 -28.10
CA GLU A 479 -22.15 -5.41 -27.75
C GLU A 479 -21.99 -4.49 -26.54
N ILE A 480 -22.79 -3.43 -26.43
CA ILE A 480 -22.81 -2.54 -25.27
C ILE A 480 -23.29 -3.27 -24.01
N ALA A 481 -24.38 -4.06 -24.13
CA ALA A 481 -24.88 -4.89 -23.05
C ALA A 481 -23.82 -5.91 -22.59
N PHE A 482 -23.13 -6.55 -23.54
CA PHE A 482 -22.02 -7.45 -23.26
C PHE A 482 -20.87 -6.76 -22.51
N LEU A 483 -20.40 -5.59 -22.95
CA LEU A 483 -19.31 -4.88 -22.27
C LEU A 483 -19.71 -4.46 -20.84
N THR A 484 -20.97 -4.08 -20.64
CA THR A 484 -21.51 -3.74 -19.32
C THR A 484 -21.54 -4.95 -18.38
N GLU A 485 -22.01 -6.10 -18.88
CA GLU A 485 -22.02 -7.35 -18.12
C GLU A 485 -20.60 -7.87 -17.86
N PHE A 486 -19.69 -7.75 -18.84
CA PHE A 486 -18.27 -8.07 -18.69
C PHE A 486 -17.62 -7.27 -17.56
N CYS A 487 -17.84 -5.95 -17.51
CA CYS A 487 -17.36 -5.12 -16.38
C CYS A 487 -17.93 -5.59 -15.05
N THR A 488 -19.22 -5.95 -15.01
CA THR A 488 -19.86 -6.45 -13.79
C THR A 488 -19.21 -7.75 -13.29
N VAL A 489 -18.89 -8.67 -14.20
CA VAL A 489 -18.23 -9.96 -13.90
C VAL A 489 -16.77 -9.79 -13.47
N MET A 490 -16.03 -8.90 -14.14
CA MET A 490 -14.59 -8.71 -13.86
C MET A 490 -14.32 -7.79 -12.66
N LYS A 491 -15.27 -6.93 -12.27
CA LYS A 491 -15.12 -6.00 -11.14
C LYS A 491 -14.74 -6.67 -9.82
N PRO A 492 -15.38 -7.79 -9.38
CA PRO A 492 -14.93 -8.54 -8.22
C PRO A 492 -13.49 -9.04 -8.32
N VAL A 493 -13.05 -9.49 -9.51
CA VAL A 493 -11.69 -10.00 -9.74
C VAL A 493 -10.65 -8.89 -9.55
N VAL A 494 -10.90 -7.71 -10.12
CA VAL A 494 -10.03 -6.52 -9.96
C VAL A 494 -10.00 -6.07 -8.50
N LYS A 495 -11.16 -6.04 -7.82
CA LYS A 495 -11.23 -5.66 -6.40
C LYS A 495 -10.39 -6.59 -5.53
N VAL A 496 -10.48 -7.90 -5.76
CA VAL A 496 -9.70 -8.92 -5.06
C VAL A 496 -8.20 -8.76 -5.33
N LEU A 497 -7.81 -8.52 -6.58
CA LEU A 497 -6.42 -8.26 -6.91
C LEU A 497 -5.87 -7.05 -6.16
N ASN A 498 -6.59 -5.93 -6.15
CA ASN A 498 -6.18 -4.71 -5.43
C ASN A 498 -6.01 -4.94 -3.92
N ILE A 499 -6.87 -5.77 -3.31
CA ILE A 499 -6.74 -6.15 -1.89
C ILE A 499 -5.45 -6.95 -1.67
N LEU A 500 -5.20 -7.97 -2.49
CA LEU A 500 -4.04 -8.86 -2.33
C LEU A 500 -2.70 -8.19 -2.67
N GLN A 501 -2.70 -7.18 -3.56
CA GLN A 501 -1.51 -6.39 -3.90
C GLN A 501 -1.12 -5.36 -2.83
N SER A 502 -2.00 -5.07 -1.86
CA SER A 502 -1.69 -4.12 -0.79
C SER A 502 -0.62 -4.69 0.16
N GLU A 503 0.51 -4.00 0.32
CA GLU A 503 1.59 -4.49 1.20
C GLU A 503 1.44 -4.06 2.66
N THR A 504 0.74 -2.96 2.97
CA THR A 504 0.73 -2.41 4.34
C THR A 504 -0.21 -3.17 5.26
N ASN A 505 -1.38 -3.58 4.74
CA ASN A 505 -2.47 -4.12 5.56
C ASN A 505 -2.85 -5.57 5.23
N THR A 506 -2.26 -6.18 4.19
CA THR A 506 -2.67 -7.53 3.74
C THR A 506 -1.73 -8.60 4.25
N HIS A 507 -2.22 -9.43 5.16
CA HIS A 507 -1.51 -10.59 5.68
C HIS A 507 -1.75 -11.85 4.84
N MET A 508 -0.93 -12.88 5.00
CA MET A 508 -1.16 -14.15 4.32
C MET A 508 -2.57 -14.71 4.60
N GLY A 509 -3.08 -14.56 5.82
CA GLY A 509 -4.45 -14.95 6.19
C GLY A 509 -5.58 -14.16 5.52
N TRP A 510 -5.29 -13.14 4.70
CA TRP A 510 -6.31 -12.54 3.83
C TRP A 510 -6.55 -13.36 2.56
N LEU A 511 -5.60 -14.22 2.17
CA LEU A 511 -5.64 -14.93 0.91
C LEU A 511 -6.92 -15.75 0.76
N LEU A 512 -7.19 -16.69 1.69
CA LEU A 512 -8.33 -17.58 1.57
C LEU A 512 -9.67 -16.84 1.72
N PRO A 513 -9.88 -15.99 2.75
CA PRO A 513 -11.13 -15.23 2.87
C PRO A 513 -11.48 -14.44 1.60
N VAL A 514 -10.47 -13.81 0.97
CA VAL A 514 -10.68 -13.01 -0.24
C VAL A 514 -11.01 -13.89 -1.45
N ILE A 515 -10.36 -15.04 -1.61
CA ILE A 515 -10.64 -15.99 -2.72
C ILE A 515 -12.02 -16.65 -2.55
N PHE A 516 -12.40 -17.06 -1.34
CA PHE A 516 -13.74 -17.59 -1.05
C PHE A 516 -14.84 -16.54 -1.28
N GLN A 517 -14.59 -15.30 -0.88
CA GLN A 517 -15.52 -14.19 -1.14
C GLN A 517 -15.66 -13.91 -2.65
N LEU A 518 -14.58 -14.05 -3.43
CA LEU A 518 -14.62 -13.95 -4.89
C LEU A 518 -15.51 -15.03 -5.49
N GLN A 519 -15.31 -16.30 -5.11
CA GLN A 519 -16.12 -17.42 -5.58
C GLN A 519 -17.60 -17.22 -5.24
N THR A 520 -17.91 -16.76 -4.02
CA THR A 520 -19.28 -16.46 -3.60
C THR A 520 -19.91 -15.37 -4.46
N LYS A 521 -19.18 -14.29 -4.75
CA LYS A 521 -19.68 -13.20 -5.61
C LYS A 521 -19.88 -13.64 -7.05
N LEU A 522 -18.97 -14.43 -7.60
CA LEU A 522 -19.11 -15.00 -8.95
C LEU A 522 -20.33 -15.93 -9.04
N SER A 523 -20.56 -16.76 -8.03
CA SER A 523 -21.71 -17.67 -7.97
C SER A 523 -23.05 -16.91 -7.92
N ARG A 524 -23.10 -15.79 -7.18
CA ARG A 524 -24.28 -14.91 -7.19
C ARG A 524 -24.54 -14.33 -8.59
N LEU A 525 -23.48 -13.92 -9.30
CA LEU A 525 -23.59 -13.38 -10.66
C LEU A 525 -24.07 -14.41 -11.69
N GLU A 526 -23.84 -15.71 -11.48
CA GLU A 526 -24.33 -16.75 -12.39
C GLU A 526 -25.86 -16.71 -12.56
N THR A 527 -26.59 -16.38 -11.49
CA THR A 527 -28.06 -16.33 -11.52
C THR A 527 -28.62 -15.16 -12.34
N SER A 528 -27.89 -14.04 -12.35
CA SER A 528 -28.28 -12.82 -13.07
C SER A 528 -27.70 -12.72 -14.49
N SER A 529 -26.67 -13.50 -14.80
CA SER A 529 -25.87 -13.36 -16.03
C SER A 529 -26.53 -14.01 -17.23
N LYS A 530 -26.66 -13.26 -18.33
CA LYS A 530 -27.27 -13.72 -19.59
C LYS A 530 -26.21 -14.06 -20.63
N MET A 531 -25.23 -13.19 -20.85
CA MET A 531 -24.25 -13.31 -21.93
C MET A 531 -22.89 -13.79 -21.42
N CYS A 532 -22.47 -13.32 -20.24
CA CYS A 532 -21.16 -13.62 -19.66
C CYS A 532 -21.13 -14.87 -18.76
N LEU A 533 -22.16 -15.71 -18.74
CA LEU A 533 -22.15 -16.97 -17.99
C LEU A 533 -20.94 -17.88 -18.35
N PRO A 534 -20.54 -18.03 -19.64
CA PRO A 534 -19.33 -18.78 -19.99
C PRO A 534 -18.06 -18.21 -19.37
N LEU A 535 -17.96 -16.88 -19.23
CA LEU A 535 -16.84 -16.20 -18.59
C LEU A 535 -16.81 -16.47 -17.08
N ILE A 536 -17.96 -16.38 -16.41
CA ILE A 536 -18.04 -16.64 -14.96
C ILE A 536 -17.56 -18.06 -14.64
N ARG A 537 -18.05 -19.05 -15.40
CA ARG A 537 -17.63 -20.45 -15.25
C ARG A 537 -16.14 -20.66 -15.53
N ALA A 538 -15.62 -20.05 -16.60
CA ALA A 538 -14.19 -20.11 -16.92
C ALA A 538 -13.32 -19.55 -15.80
N ILE A 539 -13.73 -18.43 -15.18
CA ILE A 539 -13.04 -17.83 -14.03
C ILE A 539 -13.12 -18.74 -12.81
N GLN A 540 -14.30 -19.28 -12.47
CA GLN A 540 -14.47 -20.19 -11.33
C GLN A 540 -13.62 -21.46 -11.48
N GLU A 541 -13.62 -22.08 -12.67
CA GLU A 541 -12.77 -23.23 -12.98
C GLU A 541 -11.28 -22.87 -12.88
N GLY A 542 -10.88 -21.69 -13.39
CA GLY A 542 -9.52 -21.18 -13.27
C GLY A 542 -9.09 -20.96 -11.82
N ILE A 543 -9.98 -20.42 -10.97
CA ILE A 543 -9.74 -20.29 -9.53
C ILE A 543 -9.52 -21.67 -8.91
N GLN A 544 -10.40 -22.64 -9.17
CA GLN A 544 -10.26 -23.98 -8.59
C GLN A 544 -8.97 -24.67 -9.05
N LYS A 545 -8.64 -24.56 -10.34
CA LYS A 545 -7.41 -25.12 -10.94
C LYS A 545 -6.15 -24.56 -10.31
N ARG A 546 -6.10 -23.26 -10.00
CA ARG A 546 -4.88 -22.57 -9.53
C ARG A 546 -4.78 -22.44 -8.02
N PHE A 547 -5.90 -22.21 -7.34
CA PHE A 547 -5.96 -22.00 -5.89
C PHE A 547 -6.42 -23.23 -5.12
N GLY A 548 -6.95 -24.28 -5.77
CA GLY A 548 -7.51 -25.45 -5.08
C GLY A 548 -6.58 -26.05 -4.02
N ARG A 549 -5.31 -26.29 -4.35
CA ARG A 549 -4.30 -26.77 -3.38
C ARG A 549 -4.07 -25.81 -2.22
N MET A 550 -4.09 -24.50 -2.49
CA MET A 550 -3.87 -23.47 -1.46
C MET A 550 -5.08 -23.35 -0.53
N MET A 551 -6.30 -23.59 -1.05
CA MET A 551 -7.55 -23.56 -0.29
C MET A 551 -7.68 -24.72 0.70
N GLU A 552 -6.94 -25.82 0.47
CA GLU A 552 -6.91 -27.01 1.31
C GLU A 552 -5.69 -27.04 2.25
N ASP A 553 -4.75 -26.09 2.12
CA ASP A 553 -3.54 -26.02 2.93
C ASP A 553 -3.87 -25.60 4.38
N PRO A 554 -3.67 -26.49 5.39
CA PRO A 554 -3.97 -26.19 6.79
C PRO A 554 -3.22 -24.98 7.33
N GLU A 555 -2.01 -24.68 6.84
CA GLU A 555 -1.24 -23.52 7.31
C GLU A 555 -1.85 -22.20 6.83
N LEU A 556 -2.33 -22.15 5.58
CA LEU A 556 -3.02 -20.98 5.03
C LEU A 556 -4.40 -20.77 5.67
N ILE A 557 -5.10 -21.86 5.98
CA ILE A 557 -6.36 -21.82 6.73
C ILE A 557 -6.10 -21.30 8.15
N ALA A 558 -5.10 -21.84 8.84
CA ALA A 558 -4.69 -21.37 10.17
C ALA A 558 -4.30 -19.89 10.17
N ALA A 559 -3.55 -19.42 9.17
CA ALA A 559 -3.19 -18.01 9.02
C ALA A 559 -4.44 -17.11 8.97
N SER A 560 -5.48 -17.56 8.26
CA SER A 560 -6.77 -16.85 8.14
C SER A 560 -7.54 -16.83 9.46
N ILE A 561 -7.56 -17.95 10.19
CA ILE A 561 -8.20 -18.07 11.51
C ILE A 561 -7.53 -17.17 12.56
N LEU A 562 -6.20 -17.06 12.52
CA LEU A 562 -5.41 -16.29 13.49
C LEU A 562 -5.46 -14.76 13.27
N LEU A 563 -6.21 -14.29 12.26
CA LEU A 563 -6.50 -12.86 12.08
C LEU A 563 -7.83 -12.51 12.75
N PRO A 564 -7.85 -11.59 13.74
CA PRO A 564 -9.07 -11.23 14.48
C PRO A 564 -10.24 -10.79 13.59
N LYS A 565 -9.93 -10.27 12.40
CA LYS A 565 -10.93 -9.84 11.41
C LYS A 565 -11.77 -10.98 10.85
N PHE A 566 -11.21 -12.17 10.68
CA PHE A 566 -11.87 -13.27 9.98
C PHE A 566 -12.26 -14.42 10.92
N LYS A 567 -11.33 -14.86 11.76
CA LYS A 567 -11.50 -16.04 12.63
C LYS A 567 -12.08 -17.21 11.82
N THR A 568 -13.25 -17.71 12.20
CA THR A 568 -13.92 -18.83 11.52
C THR A 568 -15.09 -18.38 10.63
N THR A 569 -15.37 -17.08 10.51
CA THR A 569 -16.59 -16.55 9.89
C THR A 569 -16.53 -16.40 8.36
N TRP A 570 -15.37 -16.59 7.76
CA TRP A 570 -15.13 -16.30 6.34
C TRP A 570 -15.53 -17.44 5.39
N THR A 571 -15.91 -18.60 5.91
CA THR A 571 -16.37 -19.75 5.10
C THR A 571 -17.44 -20.55 5.85
N GLU A 572 -18.40 -21.08 5.09
CA GLU A 572 -19.43 -21.99 5.61
C GLU A 572 -18.95 -23.45 5.66
N ARG A 573 -17.80 -23.74 5.05
CA ARG A 573 -17.21 -25.08 4.99
C ARG A 573 -16.55 -25.47 6.31
N ALA A 574 -17.29 -26.20 7.13
CA ALA A 574 -16.82 -26.69 8.43
C ALA A 574 -15.55 -27.55 8.32
N ASP A 575 -15.44 -28.39 7.28
CA ASP A 575 -14.28 -29.25 7.02
C ASP A 575 -12.97 -28.47 6.90
N ILE A 576 -13.01 -27.32 6.24
CA ILE A 576 -11.85 -26.42 6.08
C ILE A 576 -11.50 -25.79 7.42
N VAL A 577 -12.50 -25.23 8.13
CA VAL A 577 -12.27 -24.58 9.42
C VAL A 577 -11.69 -25.56 10.43
N ASP A 578 -12.19 -26.80 10.47
CA ASP A 578 -11.72 -27.85 11.37
C ASP A 578 -10.26 -28.24 11.09
N ALA A 579 -9.86 -28.34 9.81
CA ALA A 579 -8.47 -28.59 9.43
C ALA A 579 -7.52 -27.48 9.93
N GLY A 580 -7.92 -26.22 9.77
CA GLY A 580 -7.15 -25.08 10.28
C GLY A 580 -7.08 -25.02 11.80
N LEU A 581 -8.20 -25.28 12.49
CA LEU A 581 -8.22 -25.34 13.96
C LEU A 581 -7.37 -26.49 14.51
N ALA A 582 -7.37 -27.65 13.85
CA ALA A 582 -6.50 -28.76 14.20
C ALA A 582 -5.02 -28.37 14.09
N TYR A 583 -4.64 -27.71 12.99
CA TYR A 583 -3.29 -27.17 12.80
C TYR A 583 -2.91 -26.19 13.90
N VAL A 584 -3.80 -25.23 14.22
CA VAL A 584 -3.56 -24.24 15.28
C VAL A 584 -3.36 -24.92 16.64
N ARG A 585 -4.25 -25.84 17.03
CA ARG A 585 -4.14 -26.56 18.31
C ARG A 585 -2.81 -27.31 18.43
N GLN A 586 -2.45 -28.07 17.40
CA GLN A 586 -1.19 -28.82 17.37
C GLN A 586 0.02 -27.92 17.59
N HIS A 587 0.07 -26.75 16.95
CA HIS A 587 1.19 -25.82 17.07
C HIS A 587 1.20 -25.08 18.41
N LEU A 588 0.03 -24.73 18.96
CA LEU A 588 -0.06 -24.12 20.29
C LEU A 588 0.40 -25.08 21.39
N ASP A 589 0.07 -26.37 21.27
CA ASP A 589 0.50 -27.39 22.23
C ASP A 589 2.03 -27.57 22.20
N GLN A 590 2.63 -27.66 21.00
CA GLN A 590 4.10 -27.70 20.84
C GLN A 590 4.80 -26.46 21.44
N MET A 591 4.19 -25.28 21.29
CA MET A 591 4.72 -24.02 21.83
C MET A 591 4.57 -23.93 23.36
N ALA A 592 3.53 -24.55 23.92
CA ALA A 592 3.36 -24.65 25.37
C ALA A 592 4.38 -25.62 25.99
N GLU A 593 4.61 -26.77 25.36
CA GLU A 593 5.59 -27.78 25.84
C GLU A 593 7.02 -27.23 25.86
N THR A 594 7.46 -26.59 24.79
CA THR A 594 8.79 -25.95 24.71
C THR A 594 8.98 -24.82 25.71
N GLY A 595 7.93 -24.07 26.05
CA GLY A 595 7.98 -23.04 27.09
C GLY A 595 8.17 -23.60 28.50
N VAL A 596 7.51 -24.73 28.82
CA VAL A 596 7.61 -25.38 30.14
C VAL A 596 9.01 -25.98 30.37
N GLU A 597 9.64 -26.54 29.34
CA GLU A 597 11.01 -27.07 29.45
C GLU A 597 12.05 -25.99 29.73
N GLN A 598 11.93 -24.81 29.09
CA GLN A 598 12.85 -23.68 29.34
C GLN A 598 12.71 -23.11 30.76
N VAL A 599 11.48 -23.04 31.30
CA VAL A 599 11.24 -22.56 32.67
C VAL A 599 11.79 -23.54 33.70
N ARG A 600 11.66 -24.86 33.46
CA ARG A 600 12.22 -25.90 34.35
C ARG A 600 13.75 -25.92 34.38
N GLN A 601 14.44 -25.49 33.31
CA GLN A 601 15.90 -25.39 33.30
C GLN A 601 16.45 -24.16 34.03
N HIS A 602 15.62 -23.12 34.23
CA HIS A 602 16.03 -21.86 34.88
C HIS A 602 15.43 -21.66 36.28
N SER A 603 14.49 -22.49 36.71
CA SER A 603 13.89 -22.45 38.05
C SER A 603 14.73 -23.26 39.06
N SER A 604 15.19 -22.60 40.12
CA SER A 604 15.60 -23.26 41.35
C SER A 604 14.36 -23.91 41.97
N ASP A 605 14.42 -25.22 42.25
CA ASP A 605 13.30 -26.11 42.64
C ASP A 605 12.53 -25.71 43.94
N GLU A 606 12.87 -24.59 44.58
CA GLU A 606 12.41 -24.22 45.92
C GLU A 606 11.24 -23.21 45.96
N ASP A 607 10.91 -22.50 44.86
CA ASP A 607 10.07 -21.28 44.95
C ASP A 607 8.61 -21.37 44.46
N ASP A 608 8.14 -22.46 43.85
CA ASP A 608 6.75 -22.50 43.35
C ASP A 608 6.02 -23.83 43.62
N PHE A 609 5.53 -23.95 44.86
CA PHE A 609 4.75 -25.04 45.45
C PHE A 609 3.51 -25.46 44.60
N PHE A 610 2.96 -24.56 43.79
CA PHE A 610 1.75 -24.82 42.99
C PHE A 610 2.02 -25.02 41.48
N SER A 611 3.28 -24.95 41.02
CA SER A 611 3.68 -25.15 39.61
C SER A 611 3.07 -26.40 38.97
N SER A 612 2.99 -27.49 39.75
CA SER A 612 2.49 -28.79 39.28
C SER A 612 0.97 -28.81 39.03
N MET A 613 0.20 -27.91 39.64
CA MET A 613 -1.26 -27.80 39.44
C MET A 613 -1.61 -27.03 38.16
N ASN A 614 -0.75 -26.11 37.70
CA ASN A 614 -0.96 -25.35 36.46
C ASN A 614 -0.60 -26.13 35.18
N SER A 615 0.19 -27.21 35.31
CA SER A 615 0.75 -27.99 34.19
C SER A 615 -0.24 -28.86 33.41
N ARG A 616 -1.49 -29.05 33.88
CA ARG A 616 -2.40 -30.09 33.33
C ARG A 616 -3.43 -29.62 32.31
N ARG A 617 -3.58 -28.30 32.08
CA ARG A 617 -4.41 -27.78 30.99
C ARG A 617 -3.50 -27.35 29.85
N SER A 618 -3.79 -27.77 28.63
CA SER A 618 -3.13 -27.20 27.45
C SER A 618 -3.46 -25.71 27.41
N GLN A 619 -2.52 -24.91 27.89
CA GLN A 619 -2.66 -23.46 28.00
C GLN A 619 -3.00 -22.85 26.62
N GLY A 620 -2.50 -23.48 25.55
CA GLY A 620 -2.82 -23.17 24.16
C GLY A 620 -4.30 -23.39 23.77
N ALA A 621 -4.93 -24.49 24.19
CA ALA A 621 -6.34 -24.75 23.85
C ALA A 621 -7.29 -23.77 24.55
N VAL A 622 -7.03 -23.48 25.84
CA VAL A 622 -7.79 -22.48 26.59
C VAL A 622 -7.64 -21.08 25.97
N GLU A 623 -6.41 -20.74 25.54
CA GLU A 623 -6.15 -19.48 24.86
C GLU A 623 -6.87 -19.37 23.52
N LEU A 624 -6.89 -20.45 22.74
CA LEU A 624 -7.61 -20.51 21.46
C LEU A 624 -9.12 -20.31 21.64
N ASP A 625 -9.73 -21.00 22.60
CA ASP A 625 -11.16 -20.86 22.88
C ASP A 625 -11.50 -19.43 23.32
N GLY A 626 -10.67 -18.83 24.18
CA GLY A 626 -10.81 -17.43 24.59
C GLY A 626 -10.68 -16.45 23.43
N TYR A 627 -9.73 -16.68 22.52
CA TYR A 627 -9.52 -15.87 21.33
C TYR A 627 -10.73 -15.92 20.37
N LEU A 628 -11.26 -17.13 20.13
CA LEU A 628 -12.41 -17.33 19.26
C LEU A 628 -13.69 -16.74 19.84
N ALA A 629 -13.87 -16.79 21.17
CA ALA A 629 -15.03 -16.23 21.86
C ALA A 629 -15.07 -14.69 21.88
N CYS A 630 -13.93 -14.01 21.69
CA CYS A 630 -13.89 -12.54 21.69
C CYS A 630 -14.62 -11.94 20.48
N SER A 631 -15.42 -10.89 20.69
CA SER A 631 -16.12 -10.18 19.60
C SER A 631 -15.27 -9.14 18.86
N SER A 632 -14.12 -8.74 19.43
CA SER A 632 -13.24 -7.75 18.81
C SER A 632 -12.59 -8.26 17.52
N ASN A 633 -12.59 -7.43 16.49
CA ASN A 633 -11.97 -7.68 15.18
C ASN A 633 -10.63 -6.94 14.99
N LYS A 634 -10.16 -6.21 16.00
CA LYS A 634 -8.92 -5.41 15.94
C LYS A 634 -7.69 -6.28 16.17
N ILE A 635 -6.60 -5.98 15.45
CA ILE A 635 -5.33 -6.73 15.59
C ILE A 635 -4.72 -6.62 17.00
N ASP A 636 -5.01 -5.53 17.72
CA ASP A 636 -4.60 -5.32 19.12
C ASP A 636 -5.10 -6.43 20.07
N LEU A 637 -6.17 -7.16 19.70
CA LEU A 637 -6.66 -8.31 20.45
C LEU A 637 -5.56 -9.36 20.69
N LEU A 638 -4.63 -9.51 19.76
CA LEU A 638 -3.52 -10.46 19.87
C LEU A 638 -2.65 -10.17 21.10
N ARG A 639 -2.62 -8.93 21.63
CA ARG A 639 -1.85 -8.63 22.86
C ARG A 639 -2.36 -9.38 24.09
N ALA A 640 -3.64 -9.76 24.12
CA ALA A 640 -4.23 -10.52 25.22
C ALA A 640 -3.93 -12.03 25.17
N PHE A 641 -3.43 -12.53 24.03
CA PHE A 641 -3.27 -13.95 23.75
C PHE A 641 -1.82 -14.21 23.25
N PRO A 642 -0.85 -14.47 24.14
CA PRO A 642 0.57 -14.57 23.79
C PRO A 642 0.92 -15.70 22.82
N TYR A 643 0.38 -16.91 22.99
CA TYR A 643 0.67 -18.04 22.10
C TYR A 643 0.01 -17.84 20.74
N ILE A 644 -1.24 -17.37 20.70
CA ILE A 644 -1.97 -17.01 19.48
C ILE A 644 -1.25 -15.88 18.75
N ARG A 645 -0.78 -14.85 19.46
CA ARG A 645 0.01 -13.76 18.89
C ARG A 645 1.27 -14.28 18.23
N LYS A 646 2.05 -15.09 18.93
CA LYS A 646 3.32 -15.61 18.40
C LYS A 646 3.10 -16.47 17.15
N LEU A 647 2.09 -17.35 17.17
CA LEU A 647 1.73 -18.16 16.00
C LEU A 647 1.17 -17.30 14.85
N SER A 648 0.31 -16.33 15.17
CA SER A 648 -0.25 -15.41 14.17
C SER A 648 0.87 -14.62 13.49
N LEU A 649 1.82 -14.07 14.24
CA LEU A 649 2.98 -13.36 13.69
C LEU A 649 3.82 -14.25 12.76
N LYS A 650 4.04 -15.53 13.13
CA LYS A 650 4.75 -16.50 12.29
C LYS A 650 4.03 -16.76 10.96
N LEU A 651 2.73 -17.04 10.99
CA LEU A 651 1.98 -17.42 9.78
C LEU A 651 1.57 -16.22 8.91
N ASN A 652 1.33 -15.06 9.51
CA ASN A 652 0.82 -13.86 8.82
C ASN A 652 1.90 -12.86 8.38
N VAL A 653 3.18 -13.16 8.63
CA VAL A 653 4.29 -12.34 8.11
C VAL A 653 4.37 -12.39 6.58
N GLY A 654 4.02 -13.54 5.99
CA GLY A 654 3.94 -13.76 4.55
C GLY A 654 3.01 -12.79 3.83
N LEU A 655 3.32 -12.56 2.55
CA LEU A 655 2.49 -11.78 1.64
C LEU A 655 1.85 -12.69 0.59
N PRO A 656 0.57 -12.53 0.26
CA PRO A 656 -0.03 -13.29 -0.83
C PRO A 656 0.50 -12.87 -2.21
N ALA A 657 1.13 -11.70 -2.33
CA ALA A 657 1.60 -11.14 -3.59
C ALA A 657 3.09 -10.74 -3.55
N SER A 658 3.78 -10.91 -4.68
CA SER A 658 5.13 -10.40 -4.94
C SER A 658 5.15 -8.94 -5.42
N ALA A 659 4.06 -8.19 -5.23
CA ALA A 659 3.87 -6.81 -5.71
C ALA A 659 4.95 -5.83 -5.20
N ALA A 660 5.62 -6.14 -4.10
CA ALA A 660 6.78 -5.38 -3.62
C ALA A 660 7.89 -5.35 -4.67
N CYS A 661 8.17 -6.48 -5.30
CA CYS A 661 9.14 -6.58 -6.38
C CYS A 661 8.66 -5.90 -7.68
N GLU A 662 7.37 -5.95 -8.00
CA GLU A 662 6.82 -5.22 -9.16
C GLU A 662 6.96 -3.69 -9.02
N ARG A 663 6.78 -3.14 -7.81
CA ARG A 663 6.95 -1.69 -7.57
C ARG A 663 8.41 -1.26 -7.64
N LEU A 664 9.28 -2.12 -7.14
CA LEU A 664 10.72 -1.96 -7.33
C LEU A 664 11.08 -2.00 -8.82
N PHE A 665 10.45 -2.88 -9.60
CA PHE A 665 10.59 -2.91 -11.05
C PHE A 665 10.14 -1.61 -11.73
N ASN A 666 8.99 -1.04 -11.38
CA ASN A 666 8.55 0.25 -11.94
C ASN A 666 9.54 1.38 -11.64
N CYS A 667 10.23 1.33 -10.49
CA CYS A 667 11.32 2.27 -10.20
C CYS A 667 12.57 2.00 -11.05
N THR A 668 12.78 0.74 -11.46
CA THR A 668 13.94 0.29 -12.23
C THR A 668 13.69 0.20 -13.73
N GLY A 669 12.49 0.44 -14.27
CA GLY A 669 12.25 0.57 -15.72
C GLY A 669 13.18 1.61 -16.38
N VAL A 670 13.72 2.53 -15.59
CA VAL A 670 14.76 3.50 -15.98
C VAL A 670 16.16 2.87 -16.22
N LEU A 671 16.39 1.62 -15.80
CA LEU A 671 17.60 0.84 -16.09
C LEU A 671 17.83 0.60 -17.58
N ALA A 672 16.73 0.52 -18.32
CA ALA A 672 16.75 0.20 -19.73
C ALA A 672 17.11 1.41 -20.62
N THR A 673 17.51 2.54 -20.02
CA THR A 673 17.95 3.73 -20.77
C THR A 673 19.45 3.67 -21.09
N ALA A 674 19.82 3.97 -22.34
CA ALA A 674 21.21 3.93 -22.83
C ALA A 674 22.22 4.72 -21.97
N LYS A 675 21.76 5.74 -21.23
CA LYS A 675 22.59 6.55 -20.32
C LYS A 675 23.02 5.81 -19.04
N ARG A 676 22.31 4.75 -18.63
CA ARG A 676 22.62 3.94 -17.43
C ARG A 676 23.39 2.66 -17.70
N ALA A 677 23.46 2.19 -18.95
CA ALA A 677 24.25 1.02 -19.34
C ALA A 677 25.76 1.12 -19.02
N ARG A 678 26.24 2.31 -18.64
CA ARG A 678 27.63 2.57 -18.24
C ARG A 678 27.89 2.47 -16.73
N MET A 679 26.86 2.24 -15.91
CA MET A 679 27.02 2.14 -14.46
C MET A 679 27.22 0.68 -14.03
N ASN A 680 28.11 0.44 -13.07
CA ASN A 680 28.32 -0.88 -12.53
C ASN A 680 27.05 -1.37 -11.79
N SER A 681 26.79 -2.69 -11.82
CA SER A 681 25.60 -3.29 -11.19
C SER A 681 25.58 -3.04 -9.68
N THR A 682 26.74 -3.05 -9.02
CA THR A 682 26.86 -2.80 -7.57
C THR A 682 26.55 -1.35 -7.22
N ASP A 683 27.01 -0.39 -8.03
CA ASP A 683 26.71 1.03 -7.83
C ASP A 683 25.21 1.29 -7.99
N PHE A 684 24.59 0.62 -8.97
CA PHE A 684 23.16 0.71 -9.19
C PHE A 684 22.37 0.10 -8.02
N GLU A 685 22.76 -1.09 -7.56
CA GLU A 685 22.16 -1.73 -6.40
C GLU A 685 22.25 -0.80 -5.18
N ASN A 686 23.41 -0.23 -4.88
CA ASN A 686 23.58 0.70 -3.76
C ASN A 686 22.68 1.93 -3.88
N GLN A 687 22.62 2.54 -5.08
CA GLN A 687 21.77 3.70 -5.33
C GLN A 687 20.28 3.35 -5.15
N LEU A 688 19.85 2.20 -5.68
CA LEU A 688 18.49 1.74 -5.64
C LEU A 688 18.06 1.37 -4.22
N LEU A 689 18.84 0.55 -3.52
CA LEU A 689 18.56 0.19 -2.13
C LEU A 689 18.53 1.42 -1.24
N PHE A 690 19.44 2.38 -1.45
CA PHE A 690 19.41 3.66 -0.76
C PHE A 690 18.10 4.41 -1.02
N LYS A 691 17.63 4.49 -2.28
CA LYS A 691 16.33 5.08 -2.63
C LYS A 691 15.18 4.45 -1.84
N LEU A 692 15.13 3.13 -1.79
CA LEU A 692 13.97 2.36 -1.31
C LEU A 692 13.89 2.27 0.21
N ASN A 693 15.04 2.17 0.85
CA ASN A 693 15.15 1.99 2.29
C ASN A 693 15.28 3.33 3.02
N ARG A 694 14.46 4.34 2.64
CA ARG A 694 14.50 5.70 3.22
C ARG A 694 14.46 5.68 4.76
N LYS A 695 13.66 4.78 5.33
CA LYS A 695 13.45 4.62 6.78
C LYS A 695 14.69 4.14 7.55
N PHE A 696 15.72 3.67 6.85
CA PHE A 696 16.93 3.09 7.43
C PHE A 696 18.20 3.89 7.12
N ARG A 697 18.07 5.13 6.58
CA ARG A 697 19.21 5.95 6.14
C ARG A 697 19.92 6.70 7.26
N ASP A 698 19.24 6.98 8.36
CA ASP A 698 19.74 7.84 9.45
C ASP A 698 20.09 7.02 10.70
#